data_AF-A0A085LPC5-F1
#
_entry.id   AF-A0A085LPC5-F1
#
_cell.length_a   1.000
_cell.length_b   1.000
_cell.length_c   1.000
_cell.angle_alpha   90.00
_cell.angle_beta   90.00
_cell.angle_gamma   90.00
#
_symmetry.space_group_name_H-M   'P 1'
#
loop_
_entity.id
_entity.type
_entity.pdbx_description
1 polymer ?
#
loop_
_entity_poly.entity_id
_entity_poly.type
_entity_poly.pdbx_seq_one_letter_code
_entity_poly.pdbx_strand_id
1 'polypeptide(L)'
;MDVPTLEEEAFAGAVKQVASMIQRSDQLDKLDHYKSMISRKKAAVDAMLKTAVHVQLENVRAGLNQLNFVAKDAEIIAEHCQSMNAELSKIQEIKQKLRTLNEASRKHMQCSTAIENLKAIYEIQETVDKTYEMISSGRLLEAHCNLVELENARDNVMFEVFKTKAESDYDQKILADYFSELFKLADELAKQVFYIIGRTLEAVRGTDPGPQRLVTALRIVEREEQIDQFCVERHLETGFIPVKRPRKWRERCFHVLEKMVRQRVEGNQLEDRMLHKEWLARYLELIRITVVDDLCVVKRGCIPCFPPDYHIFDRFLEMYHTSIGNRLREIASDNLEKNELIQLLSWLRTYCSKDMLGHPALNVDAARLVADHPLLPRKTVTELINKFTSMTSADVSEWMGRTLTQELDDWYKGTAPETDCYGAYYSSLPSILYQMIDDQMQLAKEISNEAVPSILMVCLDEALSFTNHFKEAVQTFYNKHFEDRSRFPCFTQTMVSIANVCLMSSELAERLKVNIRLSLQWEPVASTGQAVSPVQLLRCDLLQRIDQLKERWTLNSQIALKYLIGEVTADIAPHLAIILTSKWLDSDGPLETICCTIEDYHQDHSHLKPTLLNDLLLQLEMRIVQEYLKAFDSRRVAFRSYNERKTATDQIHSESEKLRSLFCRLRNEKENATEFESLTVVLDSLSDMMSSQDRSLLALEVSSFVKKFLNIRVDQLAGIIQAREDVGRSEARQLAQDILDQHKLHPKPTGRIAEVFNF
;
A
#
# COMPACT_ATOMS: atom_id res chain seq x y z
N MET A 1 29.18 58.39 -19.20
CA MET A 1 27.93 59.17 -19.12
C MET A 1 28.22 60.51 -19.74
N ASP A 2 27.44 60.90 -20.74
CA ASP A 2 27.72 62.12 -21.50
C ASP A 2 27.20 63.33 -20.71
N VAL A 3 28.10 64.17 -20.22
CA VAL A 3 27.80 65.34 -19.36
C VAL A 3 26.70 66.26 -19.95
N PRO A 4 26.64 66.51 -21.27
CA PRO A 4 25.59 67.36 -21.86
C PRO A 4 24.19 66.81 -21.64
N THR A 5 24.01 65.47 -21.72
CA THR A 5 22.71 64.82 -21.57
C THR A 5 22.17 64.91 -20.13
N LEU A 6 23.07 64.84 -19.14
CA LEU A 6 22.72 65.00 -17.73
C LEU A 6 22.40 66.46 -17.38
N GLU A 7 23.06 67.43 -18.01
CA GLU A 7 22.72 68.85 -17.88
C GLU A 7 21.34 69.15 -18.46
N GLU A 8 20.98 68.57 -19.62
CA GLU A 8 19.66 68.71 -20.22
C GLU A 8 18.55 68.09 -19.36
N GLU A 9 18.76 66.88 -18.81
CA GLU A 9 17.80 66.23 -17.90
C GLU A 9 17.64 66.99 -16.58
N ALA A 10 18.75 67.46 -15.98
CA ALA A 10 18.72 68.26 -14.76
C ALA A 10 18.03 69.61 -14.97
N PHE A 11 18.27 70.24 -16.13
CA PHE A 11 17.59 71.48 -16.51
C PHE A 11 16.09 71.27 -16.72
N ALA A 12 15.69 70.23 -17.46
CA ALA A 12 14.28 69.88 -17.66
C ALA A 12 13.57 69.57 -16.33
N GLY A 13 14.23 68.85 -15.41
CA GLY A 13 13.74 68.56 -14.07
C GLY A 13 13.60 69.83 -13.21
N ALA A 14 14.58 70.73 -13.25
CA ALA A 14 14.54 72.01 -12.53
C ALA A 14 13.41 72.91 -13.04
N VAL A 15 13.20 72.98 -14.36
CA VAL A 15 12.10 73.74 -14.97
C VAL A 15 10.75 73.20 -14.48
N LYS A 16 10.56 71.88 -14.46
CA LYS A 16 9.33 71.23 -13.98
C LYS A 16 9.09 71.52 -12.48
N GLN A 17 10.16 71.52 -11.70
CA GLN A 17 10.12 71.80 -10.26
C GLN A 17 9.80 73.27 -9.98
N VAL A 18 10.40 74.21 -10.70
CA VAL A 18 10.08 75.65 -10.59
C VAL A 18 8.64 75.93 -11.04
N ALA A 19 8.19 75.33 -12.14
CA ALA A 19 6.81 75.45 -12.61
C ALA A 19 5.79 74.92 -11.59
N SER A 20 6.14 73.88 -10.83
CA SER A 20 5.29 73.37 -9.75
C SER A 20 5.21 74.29 -8.52
N MET A 21 6.25 75.10 -8.29
CA MET A 21 6.36 75.97 -7.10
C MET A 21 5.69 77.35 -7.27
N ILE A 22 5.41 77.77 -8.51
CA ILE A 22 4.86 79.10 -8.85
C ILE A 22 3.66 78.92 -9.78
N GLN A 23 2.56 78.36 -9.26
CA GLN A 23 1.34 78.10 -10.06
C GLN A 23 0.33 79.25 -10.03
N ARG A 24 0.42 80.18 -9.06
CA ARG A 24 -0.49 81.32 -8.87
C ARG A 24 0.31 82.60 -8.61
N SER A 25 -0.23 83.77 -8.99
CA SER A 25 0.52 85.04 -8.97
C SER A 25 0.91 85.51 -7.57
N ASP A 26 0.17 85.13 -6.54
CA ASP A 26 0.46 85.41 -5.12
C ASP A 26 1.69 84.65 -4.58
N GLN A 27 2.15 83.62 -5.28
CA GLN A 27 3.33 82.84 -4.88
C GLN A 27 4.66 83.48 -5.33
N LEU A 28 4.62 84.51 -6.18
CA LEU A 28 5.79 85.29 -6.57
C LEU A 28 6.38 86.11 -5.40
N ASP A 29 5.57 86.49 -4.41
CA ASP A 29 6.05 87.19 -3.21
C ASP A 29 7.01 86.32 -2.37
N LYS A 30 6.98 84.99 -2.55
CA LYS A 30 7.85 84.03 -1.86
C LYS A 30 9.12 83.69 -2.66
N LEU A 31 9.35 84.31 -3.82
CA LEU A 31 10.47 84.00 -4.72
C LEU A 31 11.83 84.18 -4.04
N ASP A 32 12.02 85.23 -3.24
CA ASP A 32 13.30 85.49 -2.56
C ASP A 32 13.60 84.45 -1.48
N HIS A 33 12.56 83.93 -0.82
CA HIS A 33 12.69 82.82 0.11
C HIS A 33 13.10 81.52 -0.60
N TYR A 34 12.47 81.21 -1.75
CA TYR A 34 12.85 80.04 -2.56
C TYR A 34 14.26 80.17 -3.16
N LYS A 35 14.65 81.35 -3.64
CA LYS A 35 16.03 81.62 -4.10
C LYS A 35 17.04 81.43 -2.98
N SER A 36 16.76 81.93 -1.78
CA SER A 36 17.62 81.75 -0.61
C SER A 36 17.73 80.28 -0.20
N MET A 37 16.62 79.53 -0.23
CA MET A 37 16.62 78.08 0.03
C MET A 37 17.41 77.30 -1.02
N ILE A 38 17.24 77.57 -2.32
CA ILE A 38 17.99 76.88 -3.38
C ILE A 38 19.47 77.26 -3.32
N SER A 39 19.81 78.52 -3.04
CA SER A 39 21.20 78.97 -2.87
C SER A 39 21.86 78.26 -1.69
N ARG A 40 21.16 78.11 -0.54
CA ARG A 40 21.65 77.31 0.59
C ARG A 40 21.82 75.84 0.24
N LYS A 41 20.88 75.23 -0.49
CA LYS A 41 21.00 73.85 -0.98
C LYS A 41 22.20 73.68 -1.93
N LYS A 42 22.38 74.61 -2.86
CA LYS A 42 23.54 74.63 -3.76
C LYS A 42 24.85 74.75 -2.98
N ALA A 43 24.94 75.69 -2.03
CA ALA A 43 26.13 75.84 -1.19
C ALA A 43 26.43 74.59 -0.37
N ALA A 44 25.39 73.90 0.14
CA ALA A 44 25.55 72.62 0.83
C ALA A 44 26.06 71.51 -0.10
N VAL A 45 25.49 71.38 -1.31
CA VAL A 45 25.94 70.41 -2.31
C VAL A 45 27.37 70.71 -2.78
N ASP A 46 27.70 71.97 -3.03
CA ASP A 46 29.05 72.39 -3.41
C ASP A 46 30.08 72.12 -2.30
N ALA A 47 29.70 72.32 -1.03
CA ALA A 47 30.54 71.97 0.11
C ALA A 47 30.73 70.45 0.22
N MET A 48 29.66 69.65 0.07
CA MET A 48 29.75 68.19 0.05
C MET A 48 30.60 67.68 -1.11
N LEU A 49 30.46 68.25 -2.31
CA LEU A 49 31.26 67.91 -3.48
C LEU A 49 32.73 68.28 -3.28
N LYS A 50 33.04 69.47 -2.73
CA LYS A 50 34.43 69.85 -2.40
C LYS A 50 35.06 68.88 -1.42
N THR A 51 34.36 68.52 -0.35
CA THR A 51 34.84 67.53 0.62
C THR A 51 35.01 66.16 -0.03
N ALA A 52 34.05 65.70 -0.84
CA ALA A 52 34.13 64.42 -1.53
C ALA A 52 35.29 64.37 -2.53
N VAL A 53 35.49 65.41 -3.33
CA VAL A 53 36.60 65.53 -4.28
C VAL A 53 37.93 65.60 -3.54
N HIS A 54 38.00 66.33 -2.42
CA HIS A 54 39.21 66.40 -1.61
C HIS A 54 39.57 65.04 -1.01
N VAL A 55 38.59 64.32 -0.45
CA VAL A 55 38.77 62.96 0.08
C VAL A 55 39.21 62.00 -1.03
N GLN A 56 38.60 62.07 -2.23
CA GLN A 56 39.01 61.25 -3.36
C GLN A 56 40.44 61.57 -3.82
N LEU A 57 40.83 62.85 -3.88
CA LEU A 57 42.19 63.25 -4.22
C LEU A 57 43.20 62.84 -3.16
N GLU A 58 42.87 62.93 -1.88
CA GLU A 58 43.72 62.42 -0.80
C GLU A 58 43.86 60.90 -0.87
N ASN A 59 42.79 60.17 -1.12
CA ASN A 59 42.82 58.71 -1.29
C ASN A 59 43.66 58.31 -2.52
N VAL A 60 43.51 59.01 -3.65
CA VAL A 60 44.33 58.77 -4.85
C VAL A 60 45.79 59.10 -4.59
N ARG A 61 46.07 60.20 -3.87
CA ARG A 61 47.44 60.59 -3.50
C ARG A 61 48.06 59.59 -2.52
N ALA A 62 47.32 59.14 -1.52
CA ALA A 62 47.73 58.12 -0.58
C ALA A 62 47.97 56.78 -1.31
N GLY A 63 47.08 56.40 -2.22
CA GLY A 63 47.22 55.21 -3.06
C GLY A 63 48.44 55.27 -3.97
N LEU A 64 48.70 56.41 -4.63
CA LEU A 64 49.90 56.62 -5.44
C LEU A 64 51.18 56.57 -4.60
N ASN A 65 51.18 57.20 -3.43
CA ASN A 65 52.31 57.16 -2.50
C ASN A 65 52.56 55.72 -2.04
N GLN A 66 51.52 54.98 -1.65
CA GLN A 66 51.62 53.56 -1.29
C GLN A 66 52.14 52.72 -2.45
N LEU A 67 51.67 52.96 -3.68
CA LEU A 67 52.15 52.22 -4.86
C LEU A 67 53.64 52.49 -5.13
N ASN A 68 54.08 53.72 -4.91
CA ASN A 68 55.49 54.11 -5.05
C ASN A 68 56.35 53.50 -3.93
N PHE A 69 55.84 53.41 -2.70
CA PHE A 69 56.49 52.67 -1.62
C PHE A 69 56.58 51.18 -1.94
N VAL A 70 55.50 50.55 -2.40
CA VAL A 70 55.49 49.13 -2.79
C VAL A 70 56.44 48.86 -3.96
N ALA A 71 56.55 49.78 -4.93
CA ALA A 71 57.50 49.64 -6.03
C ALA A 71 58.96 49.67 -5.52
N LYS A 72 59.29 50.60 -4.62
CA LYS A 72 60.62 50.66 -3.98
C LYS A 72 60.89 49.45 -3.10
N ASP A 73 59.92 49.03 -2.30
CA ASP A 73 60.05 47.84 -1.45
C ASP A 73 60.21 46.58 -2.29
N ALA A 74 59.53 46.48 -3.43
CA ALA A 74 59.69 45.37 -4.37
C ALA A 74 61.09 45.34 -5.01
N GLU A 75 61.66 46.50 -5.36
CA GLU A 75 63.05 46.59 -5.82
C GLU A 75 64.03 46.15 -4.72
N ILE A 76 63.84 46.62 -3.48
CA ILE A 76 64.67 46.23 -2.34
C ILE A 76 64.54 44.73 -2.05
N ILE A 77 63.33 44.18 -2.09
CA ILE A 77 63.10 42.74 -1.91
C ILE A 77 63.75 41.96 -3.04
N ALA A 78 63.68 42.44 -4.29
CA ALA A 78 64.35 41.79 -5.42
C ALA A 78 65.88 41.79 -5.25
N GLU A 79 66.47 42.90 -4.81
CA GLU A 79 67.90 42.99 -4.47
C GLU A 79 68.27 42.06 -3.32
N HIS A 80 67.48 42.03 -2.24
CA HIS A 80 67.68 41.11 -1.12
C HIS A 80 67.52 39.65 -1.53
N CYS A 81 66.55 39.30 -2.38
CA CYS A 81 66.38 37.96 -2.91
C CYS A 81 67.56 37.56 -3.82
N GLN A 82 68.06 38.47 -4.65
CA GLN A 82 69.27 38.23 -5.45
C GLN A 82 70.50 38.02 -4.56
N SER A 83 70.66 38.85 -3.53
CA SER A 83 71.72 38.72 -2.53
C SER A 83 71.62 37.40 -1.75
N MET A 84 70.43 37.05 -1.24
CA MET A 84 70.17 35.76 -0.60
C MET A 84 70.47 34.60 -1.56
N ASN A 85 70.08 34.68 -2.82
CA ASN A 85 70.35 33.62 -3.79
C ASN A 85 71.85 33.50 -4.09
N ALA A 86 72.57 34.62 -4.11
CA ALA A 86 74.03 34.63 -4.23
C ALA A 86 74.71 34.01 -2.99
N GLU A 87 74.27 34.34 -1.78
CA GLU A 87 74.77 33.72 -0.54
C GLU A 87 74.40 32.24 -0.42
N LEU A 88 73.18 31.85 -0.80
CA LEU A 88 72.73 30.45 -0.88
C LEU A 88 73.55 29.66 -1.91
N SER A 89 73.96 30.29 -3.00
CA SER A 89 74.87 29.65 -3.97
C SER A 89 76.22 29.33 -3.34
N LYS A 90 76.74 30.18 -2.44
CA LYS A 90 77.96 29.88 -1.66
C LYS A 90 77.77 28.73 -0.67
N ILE A 91 76.55 28.46 -0.20
CA ILE A 91 76.27 27.28 0.64
C ILE A 91 76.53 25.98 -0.13
N GLN A 92 76.37 25.94 -1.46
CA GLN A 92 76.78 24.76 -2.24
C GLN A 92 78.29 24.51 -2.15
N GLU A 93 79.11 25.56 -2.20
CA GLU A 93 80.56 25.44 -2.01
C GLU A 93 80.91 25.03 -0.57
N ILE A 94 80.20 25.55 0.43
CA ILE A 94 80.37 25.14 1.84
C ILE A 94 79.96 23.67 2.02
N LYS A 95 78.86 23.23 1.42
CA LYS A 95 78.42 21.83 1.43
C LYS A 95 79.47 20.92 0.81
N GLN A 96 80.17 21.38 -0.25
CA GLN A 96 81.32 20.67 -0.83
C GLN A 96 82.52 20.60 0.13
N LYS A 97 82.89 21.72 0.77
CA LYS A 97 83.99 21.77 1.76
C LYS A 97 83.71 20.92 3.01
N LEU A 98 82.45 20.89 3.46
CA LEU A 98 81.99 20.13 4.63
C LEU A 98 81.60 18.69 4.29
N ARG A 99 81.83 18.19 3.06
CA ARG A 99 81.48 16.80 2.69
C ARG A 99 82.09 15.78 3.65
N THR A 100 83.36 15.93 3.96
CA THR A 100 84.09 15.02 4.87
C THR A 100 83.54 15.07 6.29
N LEU A 101 83.20 16.25 6.81
CA LEU A 101 82.57 16.40 8.13
C LEU A 101 81.14 15.84 8.14
N ASN A 102 80.35 16.05 7.08
CA ASN A 102 79.02 15.49 6.95
C ASN A 102 79.04 13.96 6.85
N GLU A 103 80.00 13.39 6.13
CA GLU A 103 80.21 11.95 6.06
C GLU A 103 80.64 11.37 7.42
N ALA A 104 81.54 12.06 8.14
CA ALA A 104 81.95 11.68 9.49
C ALA A 104 80.78 11.79 10.49
N SER A 105 80.00 12.88 10.43
CA SER A 105 78.80 13.09 11.25
C SER A 105 77.73 12.04 10.96
N ARG A 106 77.53 11.67 9.69
CA ARG A 106 76.61 10.58 9.30
C ARG A 106 77.06 9.26 9.90
N LYS A 107 78.35 8.90 9.78
CA LYS A 107 78.90 7.68 10.40
C LYS A 107 78.76 7.71 11.93
N HIS A 108 79.02 8.86 12.55
CA HIS A 108 78.84 9.03 14.00
C HIS A 108 77.38 8.87 14.42
N MET A 109 76.43 9.47 13.69
CA MET A 109 75.00 9.32 13.93
C MET A 109 74.54 7.87 13.78
N GLN A 110 74.97 7.19 12.71
CA GLN A 110 74.71 5.76 12.51
C GLN A 110 75.23 4.91 13.68
N CYS A 111 76.48 5.13 14.11
CA CYS A 111 77.05 4.42 15.25
C CYS A 111 76.36 4.80 16.57
N SER A 112 75.99 6.06 16.79
CA SER A 112 75.29 6.51 18.00
C SER A 112 73.93 5.86 18.10
N THR A 113 73.13 5.87 17.02
CA THR A 113 71.82 5.21 16.98
C THR A 113 71.96 3.71 17.20
N ALA A 114 72.97 3.06 16.61
CA ALA A 114 73.23 1.64 16.87
C ALA A 114 73.62 1.37 18.34
N ILE A 115 74.42 2.25 18.97
CA ILE A 115 74.83 2.15 20.39
C ILE A 115 73.65 2.38 21.33
N GLU A 116 72.82 3.39 21.06
CA GLU A 116 71.62 3.71 21.85
C GLU A 116 70.61 2.55 21.82
N ASN A 117 70.47 1.87 20.68
CA ASN A 117 69.57 0.73 20.52
C ASN A 117 70.27 -0.63 20.81
N LEU A 118 71.57 -0.64 21.13
CA LEU A 118 72.39 -1.86 21.21
C LEU A 118 71.89 -2.82 22.28
N LYS A 119 71.40 -2.29 23.41
CA LYS A 119 70.84 -3.09 24.49
C LYS A 119 69.62 -3.89 24.03
N ALA A 120 68.67 -3.22 23.36
CA ALA A 120 67.46 -3.86 22.82
C ALA A 120 67.80 -4.88 21.70
N ILE A 121 68.84 -4.61 20.91
CA ILE A 121 69.30 -5.51 19.85
C ILE A 121 69.98 -6.76 20.42
N TYR A 122 70.78 -6.61 21.49
CA TYR A 122 71.50 -7.71 22.13
C TYR A 122 70.59 -8.60 22.98
N GLU A 123 69.65 -7.99 23.71
CA GLU A 123 68.69 -8.69 24.59
C GLU A 123 67.42 -9.14 23.84
N ILE A 124 67.43 -9.14 22.49
CA ILE A 124 66.23 -9.38 21.68
C ILE A 124 65.56 -10.73 21.98
N GLN A 125 66.34 -11.81 22.03
CA GLN A 125 65.79 -13.16 22.21
C GLN A 125 65.15 -13.33 23.59
N GLU A 126 65.83 -12.86 24.63
CA GLU A 126 65.30 -12.90 26.01
C GLU A 126 64.04 -12.05 26.16
N THR A 127 64.01 -10.87 25.51
CA THR A 127 62.84 -9.98 25.54
C THR A 127 61.67 -10.58 24.75
N VAL A 128 61.93 -11.24 23.62
CA VAL A 128 60.92 -11.95 22.82
C VAL A 128 60.32 -13.10 23.62
N ASP A 129 61.13 -13.94 24.27
CA ASP A 129 60.67 -15.08 25.08
C ASP A 129 59.80 -14.60 26.25
N LYS A 130 60.26 -13.59 27.00
CA LYS A 130 59.46 -12.93 28.07
C LYS A 130 58.14 -12.37 27.54
N THR A 131 58.14 -11.82 26.34
CA THR A 131 56.94 -11.24 25.73
C THR A 131 55.92 -12.33 25.37
N TYR A 132 56.36 -13.49 24.86
CA TYR A 132 55.47 -14.64 24.66
C TYR A 132 54.86 -15.15 25.97
N GLU A 133 55.62 -15.19 27.07
CA GLU A 133 55.09 -15.53 28.41
C GLU A 133 54.06 -14.49 28.91
N MET A 134 54.30 -13.21 28.67
CA MET A 134 53.36 -12.13 29.02
C MET A 134 52.06 -12.22 28.21
N ILE A 135 52.13 -12.54 26.91
CA ILE A 135 50.95 -12.79 26.06
C ILE A 135 50.16 -13.98 26.61
N SER A 136 50.86 -15.09 26.91
CA SER A 136 50.24 -16.32 27.43
C SER A 136 49.60 -16.13 28.80
N SER A 137 50.17 -15.27 29.65
CA SER A 137 49.63 -14.92 30.97
C SER A 137 48.55 -13.83 30.94
N GLY A 138 48.22 -13.27 29.77
CA GLY A 138 47.18 -12.24 29.60
C GLY A 138 47.61 -10.83 29.99
N ARG A 139 48.90 -10.57 30.24
CA ARG A 139 49.46 -9.23 30.53
C ARG A 139 49.77 -8.47 29.24
N LEU A 140 48.72 -8.18 28.47
CA LEU A 140 48.84 -7.69 27.10
C LEU A 140 49.47 -6.29 26.98
N LEU A 141 49.29 -5.40 27.97
CA LEU A 141 49.89 -4.06 27.94
C LEU A 141 51.41 -4.09 28.11
N GLU A 142 51.91 -4.95 29.00
CA GLU A 142 53.35 -5.15 29.21
C GLU A 142 53.96 -5.79 27.96
N ALA A 143 53.28 -6.81 27.40
CA ALA A 143 53.71 -7.44 26.15
C ALA A 143 53.75 -6.44 24.98
N HIS A 144 52.75 -5.57 24.86
CA HIS A 144 52.71 -4.51 23.85
C HIS A 144 53.87 -3.51 24.02
N CYS A 145 54.19 -3.13 25.26
CA CYS A 145 55.31 -2.22 25.54
C CYS A 145 56.64 -2.80 25.06
N ASN A 146 56.94 -4.06 25.42
CA ASN A 146 58.16 -4.72 24.97
C ASN A 146 58.22 -4.84 23.44
N LEU A 147 57.09 -5.17 22.80
CA LEU A 147 57.03 -5.26 21.34
C LEU A 147 57.32 -3.90 20.69
N VAL A 148 56.73 -2.81 21.18
CA VAL A 148 56.95 -1.45 20.65
C VAL A 148 58.40 -1.00 20.85
N GLU A 149 59.03 -1.32 21.99
CA GLU A 149 60.44 -1.03 22.22
C GLU A 149 61.35 -1.74 21.20
N LEU A 150 61.09 -3.03 20.94
CA LEU A 150 61.83 -3.81 19.93
C LEU A 150 61.57 -3.33 18.51
N GLU A 151 60.32 -2.97 18.18
CA GLU A 151 59.96 -2.40 16.87
C GLU A 151 60.63 -1.02 16.65
N ASN A 152 60.64 -0.16 17.67
CA ASN A 152 61.33 1.13 17.60
C ASN A 152 62.84 0.96 17.39
N ALA A 153 63.47 0.01 18.09
CA ALA A 153 64.89 -0.29 17.91
C ALA A 153 65.18 -0.76 16.47
N ARG A 154 64.35 -1.65 15.93
CA ARG A 154 64.43 -2.08 14.53
C ARG A 154 64.26 -0.89 13.57
N ASP A 155 63.21 -0.11 13.76
CA ASP A 155 62.83 0.95 12.82
C ASP A 155 63.83 2.10 12.81
N ASN A 156 64.44 2.42 13.96
CA ASN A 156 65.54 3.39 14.07
C ASN A 156 66.77 2.93 13.28
N VAL A 157 67.19 1.67 13.44
CA VAL A 157 68.33 1.09 12.71
C VAL A 157 68.03 1.05 11.21
N MET A 158 66.84 0.59 10.83
CA MET A 158 66.40 0.53 9.43
C MET A 158 66.34 1.93 8.79
N PHE A 159 65.92 2.95 9.53
CA PHE A 159 65.89 4.32 9.03
C PHE A 159 67.28 4.90 8.79
N GLU A 160 68.25 4.64 9.68
CA GLU A 160 69.63 5.08 9.48
C GLU A 160 70.29 4.36 8.29
N VAL A 161 69.95 3.10 8.04
CA VAL A 161 70.35 2.37 6.83
C VAL A 161 69.71 2.99 5.59
N PHE A 162 68.41 3.31 5.64
CA PHE A 162 67.67 3.94 4.54
C PHE A 162 68.29 5.29 4.12
N LYS A 163 68.68 6.14 5.08
CA LYS A 163 69.36 7.43 4.80
C LYS A 163 70.65 7.28 4.00
N THR A 164 71.31 6.13 4.09
CA THR A 164 72.59 5.88 3.42
C THR A 164 72.45 5.82 1.90
N LYS A 165 71.21 5.70 1.36
CA LYS A 165 70.90 5.50 -0.07
C LYS A 165 71.69 4.34 -0.69
N ALA A 166 72.11 3.39 0.12
CA ALA A 166 72.84 2.23 -0.37
C ALA A 166 71.84 1.33 -1.10
N GLU A 167 72.10 1.08 -2.38
CA GLU A 167 71.45 0.05 -3.23
C GLU A 167 71.76 -1.38 -2.73
N SER A 168 71.96 -1.57 -1.42
CA SER A 168 72.22 -2.87 -0.81
C SER A 168 70.88 -3.41 -0.29
N ASP A 169 70.07 -3.95 -1.22
CA ASP A 169 68.92 -4.80 -0.87
C ASP A 169 69.32 -5.91 0.11
N TYR A 170 70.61 -6.29 0.10
CA TYR A 170 71.22 -7.26 1.00
C TYR A 170 71.19 -6.85 2.48
N ASP A 171 71.59 -5.61 2.82
CA ASP A 171 71.62 -5.15 4.22
C ASP A 171 70.20 -4.96 4.79
N GLN A 172 69.28 -4.49 3.96
CA GLN A 172 67.85 -4.42 4.32
C GLN A 172 67.27 -5.82 4.56
N LYS A 173 67.66 -6.80 3.75
CA LYS A 173 67.19 -8.18 3.87
C LYS A 173 67.75 -8.88 5.11
N ILE A 174 69.04 -8.69 5.43
CA ILE A 174 69.64 -9.23 6.67
C ILE A 174 68.92 -8.70 7.90
N LEU A 175 68.67 -7.39 7.96
CA LEU A 175 67.96 -6.79 9.08
C LEU A 175 66.50 -7.28 9.13
N ALA A 176 65.84 -7.39 7.98
CA ALA A 176 64.49 -7.95 7.93
C ALA A 176 64.43 -9.40 8.44
N ASP A 177 65.42 -10.22 8.10
CA ASP A 177 65.52 -11.62 8.56
C ASP A 177 65.84 -11.69 10.07
N TYR A 178 66.74 -10.84 10.57
CA TYR A 178 67.08 -10.77 12.01
C TYR A 178 65.87 -10.43 12.88
N PHE A 179 65.06 -9.46 12.45
CA PHE A 179 63.87 -9.02 13.18
C PHE A 179 62.59 -9.78 12.79
N SER A 180 62.71 -10.89 12.05
CA SER A 180 61.55 -11.62 11.52
C SER A 180 60.62 -12.19 12.62
N GLU A 181 61.18 -12.58 13.77
CA GLU A 181 60.43 -13.07 14.94
C GLU A 181 59.51 -12.00 15.55
N LEU A 182 59.86 -10.71 15.45
CA LEU A 182 58.98 -9.63 15.94
C LEU A 182 57.64 -9.60 15.22
N PHE A 183 57.61 -9.97 13.94
CA PHE A 183 56.36 -10.04 13.19
C PHE A 183 55.46 -11.16 13.70
N LYS A 184 56.02 -12.33 14.02
CA LYS A 184 55.26 -13.46 14.59
C LYS A 184 54.72 -13.12 15.98
N LEU A 185 55.54 -12.44 16.78
CA LEU A 185 55.15 -11.95 18.11
C LEU A 185 54.01 -10.93 18.03
N ALA A 186 54.08 -10.00 17.08
CA ALA A 186 53.00 -9.05 16.80
C ALA A 186 51.70 -9.74 16.35
N ASP A 187 51.81 -10.77 15.50
CA ASP A 187 50.66 -11.56 15.06
C ASP A 187 50.01 -12.33 16.22
N GLU A 188 50.80 -12.88 17.14
CA GLU A 188 50.29 -13.59 18.33
C GLU A 188 49.62 -12.64 19.33
N LEU A 189 50.22 -11.46 19.57
CA LEU A 189 49.59 -10.40 20.38
C LEU A 189 48.27 -9.97 19.74
N ALA A 190 48.25 -9.75 18.42
CA ALA A 190 47.05 -9.38 17.69
C ALA A 190 45.95 -10.45 17.85
N LYS A 191 46.27 -11.75 17.76
CA LYS A 191 45.28 -12.82 17.96
C LYS A 191 44.62 -12.72 19.34
N GLN A 192 45.39 -12.51 20.41
CA GLN A 192 44.82 -12.40 21.77
C GLN A 192 43.98 -11.13 21.93
N VAL A 193 44.45 -9.99 21.42
CA VAL A 193 43.70 -8.71 21.44
C VAL A 193 42.36 -8.86 20.71
N PHE A 194 42.37 -9.39 19.49
CA PHE A 194 41.14 -9.54 18.69
C PHE A 194 40.24 -10.69 19.20
N TYR A 195 40.78 -11.69 19.90
CA TYR A 195 39.98 -12.68 20.61
C TYR A 195 39.15 -12.04 21.73
N ILE A 196 39.74 -11.13 22.50
CA ILE A 196 39.03 -10.38 23.56
C ILE A 196 37.96 -9.47 22.94
N ILE A 197 38.30 -8.73 21.88
CA ILE A 197 37.35 -7.85 21.17
C ILE A 197 36.19 -8.68 20.58
N GLY A 198 36.47 -9.86 20.02
CA GLY A 198 35.45 -10.77 19.51
C GLY A 198 34.50 -11.33 20.58
N ARG A 199 34.81 -11.15 21.87
CA ARG A 199 33.97 -11.55 23.01
C ARG A 199 33.49 -10.34 23.83
N THR A 200 33.35 -9.18 23.18
CA THR A 200 32.97 -7.91 23.83
C THR A 200 31.68 -8.04 24.65
N LEU A 201 30.63 -8.65 24.10
CA LEU A 201 29.34 -8.77 24.79
C LEU A 201 29.42 -9.70 26.01
N GLU A 202 30.15 -10.82 25.91
CA GLU A 202 30.38 -11.73 27.03
C GLU A 202 31.26 -11.08 28.11
N ALA A 203 32.30 -10.33 27.69
CA ALA A 203 33.21 -9.64 28.59
C ALA A 203 32.49 -8.58 29.43
N VAL A 204 31.51 -7.89 28.86
CA VAL A 204 30.72 -6.86 29.54
C VAL A 204 29.57 -7.45 30.36
N ARG A 205 29.04 -8.62 29.99
CA ARG A 205 28.02 -9.35 30.76
C ARG A 205 28.58 -10.03 32.02
N GLY A 206 29.83 -10.49 31.96
CA GLY A 206 30.49 -11.16 33.07
C GLY A 206 30.84 -10.22 34.23
N THR A 207 31.19 -10.81 35.38
CA THR A 207 31.80 -10.08 36.49
C THR A 207 33.27 -9.73 36.20
N ASP A 208 33.90 -8.89 37.03
CA ASP A 208 35.33 -8.56 36.94
C ASP A 208 36.19 -9.83 36.75
N PRO A 209 37.20 -9.83 35.86
CA PRO A 209 37.89 -8.69 35.22
C PRO A 209 37.56 -8.46 33.72
N GLY A 210 36.37 -8.85 33.25
CA GLY A 210 35.99 -8.80 31.82
C GLY A 210 36.11 -7.42 31.15
N PRO A 211 35.42 -6.37 31.64
CA PRO A 211 35.48 -5.02 31.08
C PRO A 211 36.91 -4.44 31.09
N GLN A 212 37.68 -4.71 32.14
CA GLN A 212 39.07 -4.25 32.26
C GLN A 212 39.97 -4.84 31.16
N ARG A 213 39.80 -6.13 30.83
CA ARG A 213 40.52 -6.79 29.73
C ARG A 213 40.13 -6.21 28.37
N LEU A 214 38.86 -5.88 28.17
CA LEU A 214 38.39 -5.22 26.94
C LEU A 214 39.01 -3.82 26.79
N VAL A 215 38.99 -3.00 27.84
CA VAL A 215 39.62 -1.67 27.83
C VAL A 215 41.12 -1.79 27.57
N THR A 216 41.78 -2.80 28.14
CA THR A 216 43.21 -3.10 27.88
C THR A 216 43.45 -3.38 26.40
N ALA A 217 42.64 -4.23 25.77
CA ALA A 217 42.73 -4.54 24.34
C ALA A 217 42.49 -3.29 23.46
N LEU A 218 41.47 -2.49 23.78
CA LEU A 218 41.15 -1.25 23.05
C LEU A 218 42.23 -0.17 23.20
N ARG A 219 42.87 -0.07 24.37
CA ARG A 219 44.02 0.83 24.57
C ARG A 219 45.20 0.45 23.68
N ILE A 220 45.43 -0.85 23.47
CA ILE A 220 46.48 -1.32 22.55
C ILE A 220 46.11 -0.94 21.11
N VAL A 221 44.85 -1.13 20.70
CA VAL A 221 44.37 -0.72 19.37
C VAL A 221 44.60 0.77 19.12
N GLU A 222 44.24 1.64 20.07
CA GLU A 222 44.44 3.09 19.92
C GLU A 222 45.93 3.49 19.89
N ARG A 223 46.78 2.80 20.67
CA ARG A 223 48.23 3.02 20.59
C ARG A 223 48.82 2.61 19.25
N GLU A 224 48.40 1.47 18.70
CA GLU A 224 48.85 1.03 17.37
C GLU A 224 48.41 2.00 16.27
N GLU A 225 47.20 2.58 16.37
CA GLU A 225 46.72 3.58 15.42
C GLU A 225 47.52 4.89 15.51
N GLN A 226 47.90 5.32 16.72
CA GLN A 226 48.79 6.47 16.91
C GLN A 226 50.19 6.22 16.33
N ILE A 227 50.73 5.02 16.49
CA ILE A 227 52.02 4.63 15.87
C ILE A 227 51.91 4.64 14.35
N ASP A 228 50.83 4.10 13.80
CA ASP A 228 50.57 4.12 12.36
C ASP A 228 50.49 5.56 11.82
N GLN A 229 49.78 6.45 12.52
CA GLN A 229 49.70 7.87 12.16
C GLN A 229 51.08 8.53 12.15
N PHE A 230 51.88 8.32 13.20
CA PHE A 230 53.25 8.84 13.27
C PHE A 230 54.14 8.31 12.12
N CYS A 231 54.03 7.03 11.78
CA CYS A 231 54.76 6.44 10.66
C CYS A 231 54.37 7.06 9.31
N VAL A 232 53.08 7.32 9.10
CA VAL A 232 52.57 7.96 7.88
C VAL A 232 53.03 9.41 7.78
N GLU A 233 52.97 10.18 8.87
CA GLU A 233 53.46 11.56 8.91
C GLU A 233 54.97 11.62 8.60
N ARG A 234 55.77 10.74 9.23
CA ARG A 234 57.20 10.62 8.95
C ARG A 234 57.48 10.20 7.50
N HIS A 235 56.64 9.36 6.91
CA HIS A 235 56.77 8.95 5.52
C HIS A 235 56.60 10.13 4.56
N LEU A 236 55.66 11.03 4.84
CA LEU A 236 55.46 12.24 4.04
C LEU A 236 56.70 13.17 4.07
N GLU A 237 57.39 13.24 5.21
CA GLU A 237 58.59 14.08 5.36
C GLU A 237 59.86 13.43 4.78
N THR A 238 60.02 12.11 4.95
CA THR A 238 61.31 11.43 4.75
C THR A 238 61.30 10.38 3.63
N GLY A 239 60.11 9.95 3.18
CA GLY A 239 59.93 8.84 2.24
C GLY A 239 60.10 7.44 2.86
N PHE A 240 60.45 7.33 4.14
CA PHE A 240 60.62 6.04 4.83
C PHE A 240 59.34 5.60 5.52
N ILE A 241 58.97 4.32 5.36
CA ILE A 241 57.90 3.69 6.13
C ILE A 241 58.38 2.33 6.67
N PRO A 242 58.16 2.01 7.95
CA PRO A 242 58.49 0.70 8.49
C PRO A 242 57.75 -0.44 7.78
N VAL A 243 58.39 -1.61 7.72
CA VAL A 243 57.82 -2.79 7.06
C VAL A 243 56.55 -3.25 7.79
N LYS A 244 55.48 -3.56 7.04
CA LYS A 244 54.13 -3.92 7.53
C LYS A 244 53.36 -2.82 8.29
N ARG A 245 53.74 -1.54 8.14
CA ARG A 245 52.95 -0.38 8.59
C ARG A 245 52.32 0.33 7.37
N PRO A 246 51.12 0.94 7.51
CA PRO A 246 50.24 0.94 8.68
C PRO A 246 49.48 -0.39 8.84
N ARG A 247 49.20 -0.78 10.09
CA ARG A 247 48.46 -2.01 10.43
C ARG A 247 46.94 -1.83 10.50
N LYS A 248 46.45 -0.60 10.73
CA LYS A 248 45.01 -0.25 10.79
C LYS A 248 44.20 -1.11 11.78
N TRP A 249 44.68 -1.23 13.01
CA TRP A 249 44.03 -2.09 14.01
C TRP A 249 42.62 -1.61 14.38
N ARG A 250 42.32 -0.32 14.24
CA ARG A 250 40.97 0.22 14.41
C ARG A 250 39.97 -0.36 13.39
N GLU A 251 40.35 -0.42 12.11
CA GLU A 251 39.53 -1.02 11.06
C GLU A 251 39.29 -2.51 11.32
N ARG A 252 40.35 -3.23 11.69
CA ARG A 252 40.27 -4.65 12.05
C ARG A 252 39.41 -4.90 13.30
N CYS A 253 39.45 -4.01 14.29
CA CYS A 253 38.59 -4.06 15.47
C CYS A 253 37.12 -4.05 15.07
N PHE A 254 36.71 -3.09 14.24
CA PHE A 254 35.32 -3.02 13.76
C PHE A 254 34.92 -4.23 12.94
N HIS A 255 35.80 -4.75 12.09
CA HIS A 255 35.53 -5.97 11.33
C HIS A 255 35.30 -7.20 12.23
N VAL A 256 36.07 -7.33 13.32
CA VAL A 256 35.88 -8.40 14.30
C VAL A 256 34.54 -8.27 15.03
N LEU A 257 34.14 -7.05 15.39
CA LEU A 257 32.82 -6.79 16.00
C LEU A 257 31.68 -7.11 15.04
N GLU A 258 31.79 -6.71 13.77
CA GLU A 258 30.80 -7.02 12.73
C GLU A 258 30.65 -8.53 12.53
N LYS A 259 31.78 -9.25 12.46
CA LYS A 259 31.78 -10.72 12.35
C LYS A 259 31.12 -11.38 13.55
N MET A 260 31.37 -10.89 14.77
CA MET A 260 30.73 -11.40 15.98
C MET A 260 29.21 -11.22 15.95
N VAL A 261 28.74 -10.03 15.57
CA VAL A 261 27.30 -9.75 15.43
C VAL A 261 26.67 -10.66 14.38
N ARG A 262 27.32 -10.81 13.21
CA ARG A 262 26.86 -11.70 12.14
C ARG A 262 26.73 -13.15 12.60
N GLN A 263 27.77 -13.68 13.26
CA GLN A 263 27.76 -15.05 13.79
C GLN A 263 26.67 -15.27 14.84
N ARG A 264 26.33 -14.25 15.64
CA ARG A 264 25.22 -14.32 16.58
C ARG A 264 23.85 -14.38 15.88
N VAL A 265 23.64 -13.52 14.88
CA VAL A 265 22.38 -13.53 14.11
C VAL A 265 22.20 -14.87 13.40
N GLU A 266 23.24 -15.37 12.72
CA GLU A 266 23.21 -16.68 12.05
C GLU A 266 23.08 -17.84 13.04
N GLY A 267 23.81 -17.79 14.17
CA GLY A 267 23.84 -18.83 15.20
C GLY A 267 22.54 -18.99 16.00
N ASN A 268 21.62 -18.02 15.93
CA ASN A 268 20.28 -18.13 16.50
C ASN A 268 19.38 -19.10 15.73
N GLN A 269 19.75 -19.50 14.51
CA GLN A 269 19.00 -20.51 13.79
C GLN A 269 19.36 -21.92 14.28
N LEU A 270 18.59 -22.40 15.26
CA LEU A 270 18.77 -23.72 15.86
C LEU A 270 18.04 -24.83 15.10
N GLU A 271 17.00 -24.46 14.34
CA GLU A 271 16.07 -25.37 13.67
C GLU A 271 15.93 -24.99 12.19
N ASP A 272 15.62 -25.98 11.36
CA ASP A 272 15.28 -25.79 9.95
C ASP A 272 13.87 -26.31 9.67
N ARG A 273 13.42 -26.14 8.42
CA ARG A 273 12.10 -26.60 7.97
C ARG A 273 11.90 -28.11 8.16
N MET A 274 12.95 -28.92 8.15
CA MET A 274 12.87 -30.37 8.31
C MET A 274 12.64 -30.77 9.78
N LEU A 275 13.16 -29.98 10.71
CA LEU A 275 13.06 -30.23 12.15
C LEU A 275 11.76 -29.70 12.75
N HIS A 276 11.27 -28.53 12.31
CA HIS A 276 10.07 -27.92 12.89
C HIS A 276 9.28 -27.07 11.87
N LYS A 277 7.95 -27.24 11.84
CA LYS A 277 7.06 -26.51 10.92
C LYS A 277 7.06 -24.99 11.12
N GLU A 278 7.35 -24.55 12.33
CA GLU A 278 7.39 -23.13 12.73
C GLU A 278 8.82 -22.64 13.01
N TRP A 279 9.82 -23.22 12.34
CA TRP A 279 11.23 -22.87 12.54
C TRP A 279 11.48 -21.35 12.36
N LEU A 280 10.81 -20.71 11.40
CA LEU A 280 11.00 -19.31 11.09
C LEU A 280 10.45 -18.40 12.21
N ALA A 281 9.24 -18.66 12.72
CA ALA A 281 8.71 -17.93 13.88
C ALA A 281 9.62 -18.03 15.11
N ARG A 282 10.13 -19.23 15.41
CA ARG A 282 11.03 -19.47 16.55
C ARG A 282 12.36 -18.74 16.38
N TYR A 283 12.93 -18.80 15.18
CA TYR A 283 14.15 -18.08 14.82
C TYR A 283 13.99 -16.56 14.97
N LEU A 284 12.91 -16.01 14.40
CA LEU A 284 12.60 -14.58 14.45
C LEU A 284 12.32 -14.07 15.88
N GLU A 285 11.68 -14.90 16.71
CA GLU A 285 11.46 -14.58 18.12
C GLU A 285 12.77 -14.61 18.93
N LEU A 286 13.65 -15.58 18.66
CA LEU A 286 14.97 -15.63 19.29
C LEU A 286 15.82 -14.41 18.90
N ILE A 287 15.80 -13.98 17.64
CA ILE A 287 16.43 -12.72 17.21
C ILE A 287 15.85 -11.54 17.99
N ARG A 288 14.51 -11.44 18.08
CA ARG A 288 13.84 -10.33 18.75
C ARG A 288 14.34 -10.17 20.19
N ILE A 289 14.40 -11.26 20.94
CA ILE A 289 14.84 -11.26 22.34
C ILE A 289 16.35 -10.97 22.43
N THR A 290 17.17 -11.74 21.70
CA THR A 290 18.63 -11.65 21.81
C THR A 290 19.19 -10.29 21.39
N VAL A 291 18.67 -9.68 20.32
CA VAL A 291 19.13 -8.38 19.83
C VAL A 291 18.81 -7.26 20.82
N VAL A 292 17.61 -7.27 21.43
CA VAL A 292 17.23 -6.26 22.43
C VAL A 292 18.13 -6.39 23.66
N ASP A 293 18.36 -7.61 24.14
CA ASP A 293 19.24 -7.87 25.28
C ASP A 293 20.69 -7.46 24.99
N ASP A 294 21.18 -7.74 23.78
CA ASP A 294 22.52 -7.37 23.33
C ASP A 294 22.69 -5.85 23.25
N LEU A 295 21.77 -5.14 22.59
CA LEU A 295 21.83 -3.69 22.49
C LEU A 295 21.67 -3.01 23.86
N CYS A 296 20.87 -3.58 24.77
CA CYS A 296 20.81 -3.11 26.16
C CYS A 296 22.15 -3.24 26.88
N VAL A 297 22.87 -4.35 26.67
CA VAL A 297 24.21 -4.57 27.22
C VAL A 297 25.22 -3.61 26.60
N VAL A 298 25.16 -3.38 25.29
CA VAL A 298 26.02 -2.39 24.62
C VAL A 298 25.81 -1.02 25.23
N LYS A 299 24.55 -0.61 25.40
CA LYS A 299 24.21 0.71 25.95
C LYS A 299 24.64 0.89 27.40
N ARG A 300 24.44 -0.13 28.24
CA ARG A 300 24.74 -0.03 29.69
C ARG A 300 26.20 -0.27 30.04
N GLY A 301 26.89 -1.14 29.30
CA GLY A 301 28.22 -1.61 29.68
C GLY A 301 29.32 -1.47 28.62
N CYS A 302 29.01 -1.44 27.32
CA CYS A 302 30.04 -1.23 26.30
C CYS A 302 30.40 0.26 26.16
N ILE A 303 29.43 1.18 26.22
CA ILE A 303 29.69 2.62 26.07
C ILE A 303 30.87 3.12 26.95
N PRO A 304 30.95 2.78 28.26
CA PRO A 304 32.08 3.22 29.09
C PRO A 304 33.44 2.60 28.73
N CYS A 305 33.47 1.48 28.00
CA CYS A 305 34.70 0.76 27.66
C CYS A 305 35.38 1.28 26.38
N PHE A 306 34.60 1.86 25.47
CA PHE A 306 35.07 2.32 24.16
C PHE A 306 35.36 3.83 24.15
N PRO A 307 36.27 4.31 23.28
CA PRO A 307 36.45 5.74 23.05
C PRO A 307 35.15 6.41 22.59
N PRO A 308 34.83 7.65 23.03
CA PRO A 308 33.60 8.35 22.64
C PRO A 308 33.45 8.51 21.12
N ASP A 309 34.55 8.78 20.41
CA ASP A 309 34.58 9.00 18.95
C ASP A 309 34.18 7.76 18.13
N TYR A 310 34.14 6.58 18.75
CA TYR A 310 33.74 5.35 18.08
C TYR A 310 32.23 5.26 17.85
N HIS A 311 31.42 6.02 18.60
CA HIS A 311 29.96 5.95 18.57
C HIS A 311 29.45 4.50 18.62
N ILE A 312 29.99 3.72 19.58
CA ILE A 312 29.91 2.26 19.56
C ILE A 312 28.47 1.73 19.56
N PHE A 313 27.54 2.40 20.24
CA PHE A 313 26.14 1.99 20.27
C PHE A 313 25.48 2.09 18.88
N ASP A 314 25.65 3.22 18.19
CA ASP A 314 25.09 3.45 16.85
C ASP A 314 25.70 2.47 15.84
N ARG A 315 27.00 2.20 15.96
CA ARG A 315 27.69 1.22 15.12
C ARG A 315 27.21 -0.21 15.37
N PHE A 316 26.97 -0.61 16.62
CA PHE A 316 26.35 -1.91 16.91
C PHE A 316 24.94 -2.00 16.34
N LEU A 317 24.14 -0.94 16.48
CA LEU A 317 22.81 -0.87 15.91
C LEU A 317 22.85 -1.08 14.39
N GLU A 318 23.76 -0.42 13.68
CA GLU A 318 23.97 -0.60 12.24
C GLU A 318 24.43 -2.01 11.89
N MET A 319 25.37 -2.60 12.64
CA MET A 319 25.85 -3.97 12.46
C MET A 319 24.73 -5.00 12.61
N TYR A 320 23.88 -4.87 13.64
CA TYR A 320 22.73 -5.75 13.85
C TYR A 320 21.69 -5.55 12.74
N HIS A 321 21.35 -4.30 12.42
CA HIS A 321 20.40 -3.98 11.36
C HIS A 321 20.83 -4.57 10.02
N THR A 322 22.10 -4.39 9.64
CA THR A 322 22.67 -4.90 8.39
C THR A 322 22.70 -6.43 8.37
N SER A 323 23.12 -7.07 9.48
CA SER A 323 23.20 -8.53 9.56
C SER A 323 21.82 -9.19 9.49
N ILE A 324 20.83 -8.63 10.20
CA ILE A 324 19.44 -9.07 10.13
C ILE A 324 18.90 -8.87 8.71
N GLY A 325 19.08 -7.69 8.11
CA GLY A 325 18.62 -7.40 6.76
C GLY A 325 19.19 -8.35 5.71
N ASN A 326 20.49 -8.67 5.79
CA ASN A 326 21.11 -9.66 4.90
C ASN A 326 20.51 -11.04 5.08
N ARG A 327 20.33 -11.50 6.32
CA ARG A 327 19.77 -12.82 6.59
C ARG A 327 18.31 -12.93 6.19
N LEU A 328 17.50 -11.89 6.42
CA LEU A 328 16.12 -11.86 5.93
C LEU A 328 16.05 -11.85 4.40
N ARG A 329 17.01 -11.22 3.72
CA ARG A 329 17.09 -11.22 2.25
C ARG A 329 17.38 -12.62 1.70
N GLU A 330 18.24 -13.38 2.38
CA GLU A 330 18.48 -14.79 2.04
C GLU A 330 17.20 -15.62 2.21
N ILE A 331 16.53 -15.50 3.36
CA ILE A 331 15.25 -16.21 3.62
C ILE A 331 14.17 -15.81 2.60
N ALA A 332 14.07 -14.52 2.25
CA ALA A 332 13.13 -14.02 1.27
C ALA A 332 13.40 -14.51 -0.17
N SER A 333 14.65 -14.89 -0.47
CA SER A 333 15.02 -15.45 -1.78
C SER A 333 14.64 -16.92 -1.94
N ASP A 334 14.38 -17.62 -0.84
CA ASP A 334 13.93 -19.01 -0.84
C ASP A 334 12.44 -19.16 -1.16
N ASN A 335 12.05 -20.39 -1.50
CA ASN A 335 10.65 -20.73 -1.68
C ASN A 335 9.93 -20.88 -0.34
N LEU A 336 9.40 -19.75 0.15
CA LEU A 336 8.59 -19.67 1.36
C LEU A 336 7.18 -20.24 1.18
N GLU A 337 6.71 -20.99 2.17
CA GLU A 337 5.33 -21.46 2.34
C GLU A 337 4.42 -20.33 2.86
N LYS A 338 3.09 -20.51 2.76
CA LYS A 338 2.12 -19.48 3.19
C LYS A 338 2.29 -19.07 4.67
N ASN A 339 2.51 -20.04 5.55
CA ASN A 339 2.76 -19.79 6.98
C ASN A 339 4.06 -18.98 7.20
N GLU A 340 5.12 -19.32 6.48
CA GLU A 340 6.41 -18.62 6.58
C GLU A 340 6.33 -17.19 6.03
N LEU A 341 5.54 -16.96 4.97
CA LEU A 341 5.24 -15.62 4.46
C LEU A 341 4.54 -14.75 5.51
N ILE A 342 3.55 -15.31 6.21
CA ILE A 342 2.84 -14.63 7.31
C ILE A 342 3.83 -14.27 8.42
N GLN A 343 4.66 -15.22 8.84
CA GLN A 343 5.65 -15.03 9.91
C GLN A 343 6.68 -13.96 9.56
N LEU A 344 7.23 -13.99 8.34
CA LEU A 344 8.21 -13.01 7.89
C LEU A 344 7.62 -11.60 7.81
N LEU A 345 6.49 -11.46 7.11
CA LEU A 345 5.88 -10.15 6.86
C LEU A 345 5.33 -9.51 8.15
N SER A 346 4.69 -10.29 9.03
CA SER A 346 4.26 -9.80 10.34
C SER A 346 5.43 -9.36 11.22
N TRP A 347 6.55 -10.09 11.19
CA TRP A 347 7.73 -9.74 11.98
C TRP A 347 8.39 -8.44 11.53
N LEU A 348 8.35 -8.09 10.23
CA LEU A 348 8.84 -6.79 9.75
C LEU A 348 8.12 -5.61 10.44
N ARG A 349 6.85 -5.77 10.82
CA ARG A 349 6.10 -4.78 11.61
C ARG A 349 6.55 -4.76 13.07
N THR A 350 6.80 -5.94 13.63
CA THR A 350 7.31 -6.09 15.01
C THR A 350 8.69 -5.46 15.19
N TYR A 351 9.50 -5.38 14.13
CA TYR A 351 10.86 -4.80 14.18
C TYR A 351 10.91 -3.37 14.74
N CYS A 352 9.99 -2.50 14.30
CA CYS A 352 9.89 -1.11 14.80
C CYS A 352 9.02 -0.97 16.06
N SER A 353 8.41 -2.05 16.53
CA SER A 353 7.51 -2.03 17.68
C SER A 353 8.26 -1.85 19.00
N LYS A 354 7.50 -1.60 20.07
CA LYS A 354 8.02 -1.54 21.45
C LYS A 354 8.65 -2.86 21.93
N ASP A 355 8.34 -3.96 21.25
CA ASP A 355 8.83 -5.29 21.58
C ASP A 355 10.20 -5.58 20.95
N MET A 356 10.76 -4.67 20.14
CA MET A 356 12.09 -4.81 19.55
C MET A 356 12.89 -3.48 19.54
N LEU A 357 13.15 -2.85 18.39
CA LEU A 357 13.99 -1.65 18.34
C LEU A 357 13.31 -0.41 18.93
N GLY A 358 11.97 -0.38 18.95
CA GLY A 358 11.19 0.65 19.63
C GLY A 358 11.15 0.50 21.15
N HIS A 359 11.90 -0.45 21.72
CA HIS A 359 11.92 -0.69 23.16
C HIS A 359 12.46 0.55 23.93
N PRO A 360 11.78 1.02 25.00
CA PRO A 360 12.13 2.26 25.69
C PRO A 360 13.56 2.32 26.21
N ALA A 361 14.16 1.17 26.57
CA ALA A 361 15.54 1.13 27.05
C ALA A 361 16.57 1.49 25.96
N LEU A 362 16.25 1.25 24.68
CA LEU A 362 17.17 1.51 23.56
C LEU A 362 17.16 2.98 23.15
N ASN A 363 16.02 3.67 23.27
CA ASN A 363 15.84 5.08 22.87
C ASN A 363 16.30 5.35 21.42
N VAL A 364 15.95 4.44 20.51
CA VAL A 364 16.26 4.50 19.08
C VAL A 364 15.00 4.90 18.32
N ASP A 365 15.13 5.80 17.35
CA ASP A 365 14.07 6.07 16.38
C ASP A 365 14.09 5.00 15.29
N ALA A 366 13.50 3.84 15.61
CA ALA A 366 13.48 2.68 14.72
C ALA A 366 12.73 2.96 13.41
N ALA A 367 11.71 3.83 13.44
CA ALA A 367 10.92 4.17 12.27
C ALA A 367 11.77 4.94 11.24
N ARG A 368 12.57 5.89 11.71
CA ARG A 368 13.52 6.62 10.84
C ARG A 368 14.60 5.72 10.27
N LEU A 369 15.17 4.83 11.09
CA LEU A 369 16.19 3.87 10.63
C LEU A 369 15.69 3.03 9.45
N VAL A 370 14.48 2.46 9.57
CA VAL A 370 13.88 1.64 8.50
C VAL A 370 13.45 2.46 7.29
N ALA A 371 13.10 3.74 7.47
CA ALA A 371 12.77 4.63 6.36
C ALA A 371 14.01 4.95 5.50
N ASP A 372 15.15 5.21 6.14
CA ASP A 372 16.41 5.51 5.46
C ASP A 372 17.03 4.23 4.89
N HIS A 373 17.06 3.16 5.68
CA HIS A 373 17.68 1.87 5.36
C HIS A 373 16.69 0.72 5.64
N PRO A 374 15.88 0.32 4.65
CA PRO A 374 14.90 -0.74 4.87
C PRO A 374 15.56 -2.13 4.94
N LEU A 375 15.08 -2.99 5.85
CA LEU A 375 15.56 -4.38 6.01
C LEU A 375 15.48 -5.19 4.72
N LEU A 376 14.35 -5.05 4.02
CA LEU A 376 14.11 -5.64 2.71
C LEU A 376 13.80 -4.54 1.70
N PRO A 377 14.30 -4.64 0.46
CA PRO A 377 13.90 -3.73 -0.60
C PRO A 377 12.37 -3.76 -0.80
N ARG A 378 11.76 -2.60 -1.07
CA ARG A 378 10.31 -2.52 -1.32
C ARG A 378 9.83 -3.49 -2.39
N LYS A 379 10.63 -3.68 -3.46
CA LYS A 379 10.34 -4.66 -4.53
C LYS A 379 10.16 -6.08 -3.97
N THR A 380 11.09 -6.53 -3.13
CA THR A 380 11.04 -7.86 -2.50
C THR A 380 9.81 -7.99 -1.60
N VAL A 381 9.48 -6.96 -0.81
CA VAL A 381 8.26 -6.98 0.02
C VAL A 381 6.99 -7.11 -0.85
N THR A 382 6.90 -6.35 -1.95
CA THR A 382 5.78 -6.46 -2.89
C THR A 382 5.71 -7.84 -3.55
N GLU A 383 6.84 -8.44 -3.93
CA GLU A 383 6.90 -9.80 -4.48
C GLU A 383 6.40 -10.85 -3.47
N LEU A 384 6.79 -10.74 -2.19
CA LEU A 384 6.31 -11.61 -1.13
C LEU A 384 4.80 -11.46 -0.90
N ILE A 385 4.28 -10.24 -0.89
CA ILE A 385 2.84 -9.96 -0.79
C ILE A 385 2.08 -10.52 -1.99
N ASN A 386 2.62 -10.39 -3.21
CA ASN A 386 2.00 -10.95 -4.41
C ASN A 386 1.97 -12.47 -4.38
N LYS A 387 3.05 -13.11 -3.90
CA LYS A 387 3.10 -14.56 -3.71
C LYS A 387 2.05 -15.02 -2.69
N PHE A 388 1.95 -14.33 -1.55
CA PHE A 388 0.91 -14.59 -0.55
C PHE A 388 -0.50 -14.42 -1.12
N THR A 389 -0.72 -13.35 -1.90
CA THR A 389 -2.00 -13.05 -2.55
C THR A 389 -2.40 -14.14 -3.55
N SER A 390 -1.44 -14.63 -4.34
CA SER A 390 -1.66 -15.74 -5.28
C SER A 390 -1.98 -17.06 -4.57
N MET A 391 -1.28 -17.40 -3.48
CA MET A 391 -1.60 -18.59 -2.69
C MET A 391 -2.99 -18.48 -2.05
N THR A 392 -3.36 -17.29 -1.55
CA THR A 392 -4.68 -17.03 -0.99
C THR A 392 -5.80 -17.12 -2.03
N SER A 393 -5.58 -16.68 -3.27
CA SER A 393 -6.54 -16.90 -4.38
C SER A 393 -6.82 -18.39 -4.58
N ALA A 394 -5.77 -19.21 -4.67
CA ALA A 394 -5.92 -20.65 -4.84
C ALA A 394 -6.67 -21.31 -3.67
N ASP A 395 -6.29 -20.98 -2.43
CA ASP A 395 -6.92 -21.51 -1.21
C ASP A 395 -8.42 -21.14 -1.14
N VAL A 396 -8.75 -19.88 -1.45
CA VAL A 396 -10.14 -19.39 -1.44
C VAL A 396 -10.96 -20.05 -2.54
N SER A 397 -10.40 -20.18 -3.75
CA SER A 397 -11.06 -20.82 -4.88
C SER A 397 -11.37 -22.30 -4.60
N GLU A 398 -10.40 -23.04 -4.08
CA GLU A 398 -10.58 -24.45 -3.69
C GLU A 398 -11.61 -24.58 -2.57
N TRP A 399 -11.52 -23.75 -1.54
CA TRP A 399 -12.47 -23.75 -0.43
C TRP A 399 -13.89 -23.46 -0.89
N MET A 400 -14.09 -22.44 -1.74
CA MET A 400 -15.39 -22.10 -2.31
C MET A 400 -15.96 -23.24 -3.18
N GLY A 401 -15.12 -23.93 -3.96
CA GLY A 401 -15.53 -25.09 -4.74
C GLY A 401 -16.02 -26.25 -3.88
N ARG A 402 -15.34 -26.52 -2.76
CA ARG A 402 -15.78 -27.52 -1.77
C ARG A 402 -17.11 -27.12 -1.11
N THR A 403 -17.26 -25.85 -0.74
CA THR A 403 -18.51 -25.32 -0.18
C THR A 403 -19.68 -25.46 -1.15
N LEU A 404 -19.48 -25.19 -2.46
CA LEU A 404 -20.52 -25.42 -3.47
C LEU A 404 -20.91 -26.90 -3.58
N THR A 405 -19.93 -27.80 -3.50
CA THR A 405 -20.17 -29.24 -3.57
C THR A 405 -21.02 -29.71 -2.39
N GLN A 406 -20.74 -29.19 -1.19
CA GLN A 406 -21.52 -29.48 0.01
C GLN A 406 -22.97 -28.98 -0.11
N GLU A 407 -23.18 -27.76 -0.60
CA GLU A 407 -24.53 -27.23 -0.86
C GLU A 407 -25.29 -28.08 -1.88
N LEU A 408 -24.61 -28.54 -2.94
CA LEU A 408 -25.20 -29.44 -3.92
C LEU A 408 -25.65 -30.76 -3.27
N ASP A 409 -24.81 -31.39 -2.45
CA ASP A 409 -25.15 -32.63 -1.75
C ASP A 409 -26.43 -32.46 -0.91
N ASP A 410 -26.58 -31.32 -0.24
CA ASP A 410 -27.80 -31.00 0.53
C ASP A 410 -29.02 -30.82 -0.39
N TRP A 411 -28.88 -30.21 -1.57
CA TRP A 411 -29.98 -30.11 -2.56
C TRP A 411 -30.42 -31.48 -3.09
N TYR A 412 -29.48 -32.41 -3.26
CA TYR A 412 -29.74 -33.76 -3.77
C TYR A 412 -30.22 -34.76 -2.70
N LYS A 413 -30.18 -34.39 -1.43
CA LYS A 413 -30.50 -35.28 -0.29
C LYS A 413 -31.99 -35.64 -0.16
N GLY A 414 -32.87 -34.83 -0.76
CA GLY A 414 -34.32 -35.05 -0.69
C GLY A 414 -34.92 -34.78 0.70
N THR A 415 -34.26 -33.96 1.52
CA THR A 415 -34.75 -33.49 2.81
C THR A 415 -35.12 -32.01 2.71
N ALA A 416 -36.23 -31.62 3.33
CA ALA A 416 -36.64 -30.22 3.39
C ALA A 416 -35.52 -29.37 4.04
N PRO A 417 -35.25 -28.16 3.51
CA PRO A 417 -34.28 -27.24 4.11
C PRO A 417 -34.68 -26.81 5.53
N GLU A 418 -33.69 -26.40 6.32
CA GLU A 418 -33.94 -25.87 7.66
C GLU A 418 -34.68 -24.52 7.60
N THR A 419 -35.46 -24.21 8.64
CA THR A 419 -36.17 -22.92 8.76
C THR A 419 -35.53 -22.03 9.81
N ASP A 420 -35.43 -20.74 9.53
CA ASP A 420 -35.00 -19.73 10.50
C ASP A 420 -36.10 -19.40 11.54
N CYS A 421 -35.80 -18.50 12.47
CA CYS A 421 -36.73 -18.07 13.52
C CYS A 421 -37.98 -17.32 13.02
N TYR A 422 -38.01 -16.93 11.74
CA TYR A 422 -39.15 -16.31 11.07
C TYR A 422 -39.90 -17.30 10.16
N GLY A 423 -39.52 -18.58 10.21
CA GLY A 423 -40.09 -19.63 9.39
C GLY A 423 -39.72 -19.51 7.91
N ALA A 424 -38.63 -18.85 7.54
CA ALA A 424 -38.12 -18.85 6.17
C ALA A 424 -37.08 -19.96 5.98
N TYR A 425 -37.05 -20.63 4.83
CA TYR A 425 -36.01 -21.62 4.55
C TYR A 425 -34.63 -20.97 4.49
N TYR A 426 -33.64 -21.62 5.10
CA TYR A 426 -32.32 -21.08 5.35
C TYR A 426 -31.23 -22.10 5.01
N SER A 427 -30.08 -21.60 4.54
CA SER A 427 -28.80 -22.30 4.50
C SER A 427 -27.74 -21.38 5.09
N SER A 428 -26.72 -22.00 5.69
CA SER A 428 -25.59 -21.30 6.30
C SER A 428 -24.60 -20.71 5.28
N LEU A 429 -24.80 -20.94 3.98
CA LEU A 429 -23.92 -20.48 2.91
C LEU A 429 -23.59 -18.97 2.97
N PRO A 430 -24.56 -18.04 3.10
CA PRO A 430 -24.25 -16.61 3.11
C PRO A 430 -23.31 -16.23 4.27
N SER A 431 -23.56 -16.76 5.47
CA SER A 431 -22.70 -16.54 6.64
C SER A 431 -21.31 -17.15 6.46
N ILE A 432 -21.23 -18.35 5.89
CA ILE A 432 -19.96 -19.04 5.62
C ILE A 432 -19.11 -18.23 4.63
N LEU A 433 -19.70 -17.76 3.53
CA LEU A 433 -19.01 -16.93 2.53
C LEU A 433 -18.51 -15.61 3.14
N TYR A 434 -19.34 -14.93 3.95
CA TYR A 434 -18.94 -13.69 4.60
C TYR A 434 -17.80 -13.92 5.61
N GLN A 435 -17.91 -14.95 6.45
CA GLN A 435 -16.89 -15.27 7.45
C GLN A 435 -15.53 -15.53 6.81
N MET A 436 -15.50 -16.26 5.69
CA MET A 436 -14.25 -16.51 4.97
C MET A 436 -13.59 -15.22 4.47
N ILE A 437 -14.35 -14.29 3.90
CA ILE A 437 -13.81 -12.98 3.47
C ILE A 437 -13.29 -12.19 4.67
N ASP A 438 -14.01 -12.21 5.79
CA ASP A 438 -13.60 -11.52 7.01
C ASP A 438 -12.31 -12.13 7.60
N ASP A 439 -12.20 -13.44 7.67
CA ASP A 439 -11.01 -14.16 8.16
C ASP A 439 -9.77 -13.83 7.31
N GLN A 440 -9.89 -13.84 5.97
CA GLN A 440 -8.78 -13.45 5.09
C GLN A 440 -8.41 -11.97 5.25
N MET A 441 -9.39 -11.10 5.50
CA MET A 441 -9.15 -9.69 5.77
C MET A 441 -8.44 -9.47 7.12
N GLN A 442 -8.81 -10.21 8.17
CA GLN A 442 -8.14 -10.15 9.47
C GLN A 442 -6.69 -10.62 9.35
N LEU A 443 -6.46 -11.75 8.68
CA LEU A 443 -5.12 -12.28 8.40
C LEU A 443 -4.26 -11.26 7.62
N ALA A 444 -4.85 -10.59 6.62
CA ALA A 444 -4.16 -9.54 5.87
C ALA A 444 -3.69 -8.38 6.75
N LYS A 445 -4.51 -7.96 7.73
CA LYS A 445 -4.19 -6.86 8.67
C LYS A 445 -3.06 -7.22 9.64
N GLU A 446 -2.90 -8.50 9.96
CA GLU A 446 -1.78 -8.99 10.77
C GLU A 446 -0.44 -8.89 10.02
N ILE A 447 -0.48 -9.19 8.72
CA ILE A 447 0.68 -9.20 7.82
C ILE A 447 1.10 -7.77 7.42
N SER A 448 0.21 -7.03 6.75
CA SER A 448 0.48 -5.68 6.27
C SER A 448 -0.82 -4.96 5.87
N ASN A 449 -0.97 -3.71 6.33
CA ASN A 449 -2.07 -2.86 5.90
C ASN A 449 -2.06 -2.61 4.38
N GLU A 450 -0.89 -2.69 3.72
CA GLU A 450 -0.75 -2.55 2.27
C GLU A 450 -1.25 -3.78 1.51
N ALA A 451 -1.29 -4.95 2.16
CA ALA A 451 -1.75 -6.20 1.55
C ALA A 451 -3.29 -6.33 1.59
N VAL A 452 -3.96 -5.66 2.54
CA VAL A 452 -5.42 -5.75 2.74
C VAL A 452 -6.21 -5.50 1.45
N PRO A 453 -5.96 -4.42 0.67
CA PRO A 453 -6.71 -4.17 -0.55
C PRO A 453 -6.52 -5.26 -1.61
N SER A 454 -5.30 -5.76 -1.80
CA SER A 454 -4.98 -6.80 -2.79
C SER A 454 -5.63 -8.13 -2.46
N ILE A 455 -5.61 -8.53 -1.18
CA ILE A 455 -6.23 -9.77 -0.72
C ILE A 455 -7.76 -9.70 -0.83
N LEU A 456 -8.34 -8.55 -0.47
CA LEU A 456 -9.77 -8.33 -0.60
C LEU A 456 -10.23 -8.35 -2.06
N MET A 457 -9.46 -7.76 -2.98
CA MET A 457 -9.71 -7.85 -4.42
C MET A 457 -9.78 -9.31 -4.88
N VAL A 458 -8.81 -10.13 -4.47
CA VAL A 458 -8.80 -11.57 -4.76
C VAL A 458 -10.03 -12.27 -4.20
N CYS A 459 -10.38 -12.03 -2.94
CA CYS A 459 -11.55 -12.67 -2.32
C CYS A 459 -12.84 -12.31 -3.05
N LEU A 460 -12.98 -11.06 -3.51
CA LEU A 460 -14.13 -10.60 -4.29
C LEU A 460 -14.15 -11.20 -5.70
N ASP A 461 -12.99 -11.35 -6.34
CA ASP A 461 -12.86 -12.01 -7.65
C ASP A 461 -13.28 -13.48 -7.57
N GLU A 462 -12.81 -14.21 -6.57
CA GLU A 462 -13.22 -15.59 -6.33
C GLU A 462 -14.71 -15.68 -5.96
N ALA A 463 -15.24 -14.73 -5.15
CA ALA A 463 -16.67 -14.68 -4.84
C ALA A 463 -17.53 -14.44 -6.09
N LEU A 464 -17.09 -13.55 -6.99
CA LEU A 464 -17.75 -13.31 -8.26
C LEU A 464 -17.72 -14.56 -9.14
N SER A 465 -16.59 -15.26 -9.20
CA SER A 465 -16.45 -16.55 -9.88
C SER A 465 -17.41 -17.60 -9.29
N PHE A 466 -17.48 -17.71 -7.96
CA PHE A 466 -18.42 -18.58 -7.25
C PHE A 466 -19.88 -18.28 -7.60
N THR A 467 -20.29 -17.00 -7.70
CA THR A 467 -21.69 -16.68 -8.07
C THR A 467 -22.10 -17.22 -9.44
N ASN A 468 -21.15 -17.33 -10.38
CA ASN A 468 -21.41 -17.90 -11.70
C ASN A 468 -21.54 -19.43 -11.61
N HIS A 469 -20.61 -20.10 -10.93
CA HIS A 469 -20.69 -21.55 -10.72
C HIS A 469 -21.96 -21.94 -9.94
N PHE A 470 -22.34 -21.15 -8.93
CA PHE A 470 -23.57 -21.32 -8.19
C PHE A 470 -24.80 -21.21 -9.11
N LYS A 471 -24.84 -20.20 -9.99
CA LYS A 471 -25.93 -20.06 -10.98
C LYS A 471 -26.02 -21.27 -11.91
N GLU A 472 -24.89 -21.74 -12.44
CA GLU A 472 -24.84 -22.92 -13.32
C GLU A 472 -25.30 -24.19 -12.61
N ALA A 473 -24.92 -24.35 -11.34
CA ALA A 473 -25.40 -25.41 -10.46
C ALA A 473 -26.92 -25.36 -10.28
N VAL A 474 -27.50 -24.18 -9.96
CA VAL A 474 -28.95 -24.00 -9.82
C VAL A 474 -29.68 -24.28 -11.12
N GLN A 475 -29.16 -23.82 -12.26
CA GLN A 475 -29.74 -24.09 -13.57
C GLN A 475 -29.71 -25.58 -13.92
N THR A 476 -28.62 -26.27 -13.58
CA THR A 476 -28.49 -27.72 -13.77
C THR A 476 -29.48 -28.48 -12.88
N PHE A 477 -29.66 -28.06 -11.63
CA PHE A 477 -30.64 -28.63 -10.71
C PHE A 477 -32.07 -28.46 -11.23
N TYR A 478 -32.43 -27.26 -11.69
CA TYR A 478 -33.71 -26.97 -12.34
C TYR A 478 -33.97 -27.88 -13.54
N ASN A 479 -33.02 -27.96 -14.49
CA ASN A 479 -33.20 -28.76 -15.70
C ASN A 479 -33.42 -30.24 -15.38
N LYS A 480 -32.63 -30.81 -14.46
CA LYS A 480 -32.77 -32.22 -14.04
C LYS A 480 -34.12 -32.52 -13.39
N HIS A 481 -34.74 -31.56 -12.70
CA HIS A 481 -36.08 -31.72 -12.12
C HIS A 481 -37.16 -31.82 -13.21
N PHE A 482 -37.07 -31.00 -14.26
CA PHE A 482 -38.03 -31.04 -15.36
C PHE A 482 -37.80 -32.21 -16.34
N GLU A 483 -36.60 -32.79 -16.36
CA GLU A 483 -36.35 -34.08 -17.02
C GLU A 483 -37.06 -35.23 -16.30
N ASP A 484 -36.99 -35.27 -14.97
CA ASP A 484 -37.66 -36.27 -14.14
C ASP A 484 -38.04 -35.68 -12.76
N ARG A 485 -39.33 -35.34 -12.60
CA ARG A 485 -39.86 -34.74 -11.37
C ARG A 485 -39.83 -35.68 -10.16
N SER A 486 -39.67 -37.00 -10.37
CA SER A 486 -39.57 -37.96 -9.27
C SER A 486 -38.21 -37.93 -8.58
N ARG A 487 -37.21 -37.34 -9.26
CA ARG A 487 -35.80 -37.36 -8.83
C ARG A 487 -35.52 -36.46 -7.63
N PHE A 488 -36.26 -35.35 -7.47
CA PHE A 488 -36.07 -34.38 -6.39
C PHE A 488 -37.38 -34.11 -5.65
N PRO A 489 -37.70 -34.90 -4.61
CA PRO A 489 -38.96 -34.80 -3.88
C PRO A 489 -39.20 -33.44 -3.22
N CYS A 490 -38.13 -32.77 -2.79
CA CYS A 490 -38.17 -31.47 -2.09
C CYS A 490 -37.77 -30.30 -2.99
N PHE A 491 -37.91 -30.42 -4.32
CA PHE A 491 -37.42 -29.42 -5.28
C PHE A 491 -37.88 -27.98 -4.95
N THR A 492 -39.19 -27.77 -4.77
CA THR A 492 -39.77 -26.44 -4.52
C THR A 492 -39.20 -25.83 -3.24
N GLN A 493 -39.12 -26.62 -2.16
CA GLN A 493 -38.57 -26.20 -0.87
C GLN A 493 -37.09 -25.80 -0.98
N THR A 494 -36.29 -26.62 -1.67
CA THR A 494 -34.88 -26.33 -1.94
C THR A 494 -34.72 -25.08 -2.80
N MET A 495 -35.55 -24.89 -3.84
CA MET A 495 -35.49 -23.71 -4.70
C MET A 495 -35.91 -22.42 -3.97
N VAL A 496 -36.86 -22.50 -3.03
CA VAL A 496 -37.19 -21.41 -2.10
C VAL A 496 -35.98 -21.06 -1.22
N SER A 497 -35.30 -22.07 -0.65
CA SER A 497 -34.07 -21.85 0.12
C SER A 497 -32.98 -21.17 -0.71
N ILE A 498 -32.76 -21.62 -1.96
CA ILE A 498 -31.80 -21.03 -2.90
C ILE A 498 -32.12 -19.56 -3.19
N ALA A 499 -33.39 -19.22 -3.40
CA ALA A 499 -33.82 -17.83 -3.61
C ALA A 499 -33.52 -16.97 -2.37
N ASN A 500 -33.83 -17.47 -1.17
CA ASN A 500 -33.53 -16.79 0.09
C ASN A 500 -32.02 -16.58 0.27
N VAL A 501 -31.20 -17.61 0.01
CA VAL A 501 -29.73 -17.56 0.07
C VAL A 501 -29.17 -16.48 -0.85
N CYS A 502 -29.68 -16.36 -2.08
CA CYS A 502 -29.23 -15.34 -3.01
C CYS A 502 -29.57 -13.92 -2.53
N LEU A 503 -30.76 -13.70 -1.97
CA LEU A 503 -31.14 -12.42 -1.40
C LEU A 503 -30.26 -12.08 -0.18
N MET A 504 -30.06 -13.02 0.74
CA MET A 504 -29.22 -12.81 1.92
C MET A 504 -27.77 -12.49 1.53
N SER A 505 -27.22 -13.18 0.52
CA SER A 505 -25.87 -12.88 0.00
C SER A 505 -25.76 -11.49 -0.64
N SER A 506 -26.82 -11.01 -1.29
CA SER A 506 -26.89 -9.63 -1.80
C SER A 506 -26.88 -8.59 -0.66
N GLU A 507 -27.62 -8.84 0.42
CA GLU A 507 -27.61 -7.98 1.62
C GLU A 507 -26.25 -7.99 2.34
N LEU A 508 -25.58 -9.15 2.41
CA LEU A 508 -24.24 -9.26 2.98
C LEU A 508 -23.20 -8.52 2.14
N ALA A 509 -23.31 -8.53 0.82
CA ALA A 509 -22.43 -7.72 -0.05
C ALA A 509 -22.59 -6.22 0.25
N GLU A 510 -23.81 -5.73 0.52
CA GLU A 510 -24.03 -4.35 0.93
C GLU A 510 -23.41 -4.05 2.32
N ARG A 511 -23.54 -4.95 3.29
CA ARG A 511 -22.87 -4.81 4.59
C ARG A 511 -21.35 -4.78 4.46
N LEU A 512 -20.79 -5.63 3.61
CA LEU A 512 -19.36 -5.64 3.28
C LEU A 512 -18.92 -4.29 2.69
N LYS A 513 -19.72 -3.70 1.79
CA LYS A 513 -19.50 -2.36 1.24
C LYS A 513 -19.40 -1.29 2.33
N VAL A 514 -20.31 -1.32 3.30
CA VAL A 514 -20.32 -0.39 4.44
C VAL A 514 -19.08 -0.60 5.32
N ASN A 515 -18.76 -1.85 5.67
CA ASN A 515 -17.61 -2.18 6.51
C ASN A 515 -16.28 -1.73 5.90
N ILE A 516 -16.08 -1.93 4.59
CA ILE A 516 -14.86 -1.50 3.87
C ILE A 516 -14.75 0.03 3.82
N ARG A 517 -15.88 0.73 3.67
CA ARG A 517 -15.92 2.21 3.70
C ARG A 517 -15.51 2.76 5.07
N LEU A 518 -15.85 2.07 6.16
CA LEU A 518 -15.57 2.50 7.54
C LEU A 518 -14.21 2.03 8.08
N SER A 519 -13.73 0.85 7.68
CA SER A 519 -12.59 0.17 8.32
C SER A 519 -11.23 0.55 7.77
N LEU A 520 -11.15 0.88 6.48
CA LEU A 520 -9.91 1.32 5.86
C LEU A 520 -9.83 2.84 6.09
N GLN A 521 -8.74 3.34 6.69
CA GLN A 521 -8.50 4.77 6.82
C GLN A 521 -7.99 5.28 5.47
N TRP A 522 -8.88 5.80 4.63
CA TRP A 522 -8.50 6.39 3.35
C TRP A 522 -8.34 7.89 3.55
N GLU A 523 -7.27 8.47 2.99
CA GLU A 523 -7.12 9.92 2.95
C GLU A 523 -8.33 10.57 2.25
N PRO A 524 -8.79 11.74 2.73
CA PRO A 524 -9.93 12.42 2.15
C PRO A 524 -9.66 12.82 0.69
N VAL A 525 -10.73 12.78 -0.12
CA VAL A 525 -10.71 13.16 -1.53
C VAL A 525 -10.20 14.61 -1.64
N ALA A 526 -9.00 14.80 -2.19
CA ALA A 526 -8.56 16.11 -2.63
C ALA A 526 -9.49 16.55 -3.76
N SER A 527 -10.37 17.51 -3.46
CA SER A 527 -11.20 18.15 -4.45
C SER A 527 -10.30 18.95 -5.41
N THR A 528 -10.58 18.80 -6.71
CA THR A 528 -10.05 19.54 -7.87
C THR A 528 -8.74 19.06 -8.51
N GLY A 529 -8.87 18.47 -9.70
CA GLY A 529 -7.92 18.59 -10.82
C GLY A 529 -6.64 17.75 -10.81
N GLN A 530 -6.31 17.04 -9.73
CA GLN A 530 -5.14 16.15 -9.72
C GLN A 530 -5.48 14.74 -10.22
N ALA A 531 -4.53 14.10 -10.90
CA ALA A 531 -4.65 12.72 -11.36
C ALA A 531 -5.02 11.81 -10.19
N VAL A 532 -6.02 10.95 -10.39
CA VAL A 532 -6.50 9.99 -9.39
C VAL A 532 -5.31 9.18 -8.88
N SER A 533 -5.07 9.19 -7.56
CA SER A 533 -3.95 8.45 -7.00
C SER A 533 -4.16 6.94 -7.21
N PRO A 534 -3.10 6.12 -7.32
CA PRO A 534 -3.23 4.66 -7.46
C PRO A 534 -4.08 4.01 -6.35
N VAL A 535 -4.04 4.57 -5.15
CA VAL A 535 -4.84 4.12 -3.98
C VAL A 535 -6.32 4.41 -4.18
N GLN A 536 -6.66 5.54 -4.81
CA GLN A 536 -8.03 5.93 -5.08
C GLN A 536 -8.64 5.12 -6.23
N LEU A 537 -7.85 4.75 -7.25
CA LEU A 537 -8.26 3.81 -8.31
C LEU A 537 -8.62 2.44 -7.71
N LEU A 538 -7.75 1.89 -6.87
CA LEU A 538 -7.99 0.62 -6.19
C LEU A 538 -9.26 0.64 -5.31
N ARG A 539 -9.60 1.80 -4.72
CA ARG A 539 -10.88 2.01 -4.01
C ARG A 539 -12.07 1.81 -4.92
N CYS A 540 -12.05 2.50 -6.05
CA CYS A 540 -13.13 2.50 -7.01
C CYS A 540 -13.34 1.09 -7.53
N ASP A 541 -12.25 0.39 -7.85
CA ASP A 541 -12.28 -1.00 -8.32
C ASP A 541 -12.89 -1.94 -7.25
N LEU A 542 -12.45 -1.83 -6.00
CA LEU A 542 -13.01 -2.62 -4.88
C LEU A 542 -14.52 -2.41 -4.71
N LEU A 543 -14.96 -1.14 -4.68
CA LEU A 543 -16.37 -0.81 -4.53
C LEU A 543 -17.19 -1.30 -5.74
N GLN A 544 -16.63 -1.18 -6.95
CA GLN A 544 -17.25 -1.67 -8.17
C GLN A 544 -17.40 -3.19 -8.15
N ARG A 545 -16.40 -3.95 -7.69
CA ARG A 545 -16.51 -5.41 -7.55
C ARG A 545 -17.60 -5.84 -6.56
N ILE A 546 -17.75 -5.10 -5.46
CA ILE A 546 -18.82 -5.38 -4.48
C ILE A 546 -20.19 -5.09 -5.08
N ASP A 547 -20.33 -3.99 -5.83
CA ASP A 547 -21.56 -3.67 -6.55
C ASP A 547 -21.90 -4.74 -7.58
N GLN A 548 -20.91 -5.22 -8.34
CA GLN A 548 -21.09 -6.36 -9.25
C GLN A 548 -21.51 -7.64 -8.50
N LEU A 549 -20.93 -7.90 -7.32
CA LEU A 549 -21.26 -9.07 -6.51
C LEU A 549 -22.72 -9.02 -6.05
N LYS A 550 -23.17 -7.86 -5.58
CA LYS A 550 -24.57 -7.60 -5.20
C LYS A 550 -25.52 -7.78 -6.39
N GLU A 551 -25.17 -7.22 -7.54
CA GLU A 551 -25.97 -7.35 -8.77
C GLU A 551 -26.08 -8.81 -9.20
N ARG A 552 -24.98 -9.58 -9.17
CA ARG A 552 -25.00 -11.02 -9.52
C ARG A 552 -25.86 -11.84 -8.56
N TRP A 553 -25.76 -11.61 -7.26
CA TRP A 553 -26.62 -12.29 -6.28
C TRP A 553 -28.09 -11.93 -6.46
N THR A 554 -28.39 -10.66 -6.73
CA THR A 554 -29.76 -10.21 -7.03
C THR A 554 -30.30 -10.88 -8.30
N LEU A 555 -29.49 -10.97 -9.36
CA LEU A 555 -29.86 -11.66 -10.58
C LEU A 555 -30.10 -13.16 -10.33
N ASN A 556 -29.24 -13.82 -9.56
CA ASN A 556 -29.42 -15.23 -9.20
C ASN A 556 -30.70 -15.47 -8.39
N SER A 557 -31.04 -14.53 -7.49
CA SER A 557 -32.32 -14.55 -6.76
C SER A 557 -33.53 -14.46 -7.70
N GLN A 558 -33.46 -13.58 -8.70
CA GLN A 558 -34.51 -13.43 -9.72
C GLN A 558 -34.64 -14.67 -10.62
N ILE A 559 -33.51 -15.32 -10.95
CA ILE A 559 -33.49 -16.57 -11.70
C ILE A 559 -34.17 -17.69 -10.90
N ALA A 560 -33.84 -17.84 -9.61
CA ALA A 560 -34.48 -18.83 -8.74
C ALA A 560 -35.99 -18.58 -8.60
N LEU A 561 -36.42 -17.32 -8.43
CA LEU A 561 -37.83 -16.93 -8.46
C LEU A 561 -38.50 -17.29 -9.78
N LYS A 562 -37.85 -17.02 -10.92
CA LYS A 562 -38.37 -17.39 -12.25
C LYS A 562 -38.54 -18.91 -12.40
N TYR A 563 -37.66 -19.71 -11.81
CA TYR A 563 -37.77 -21.16 -11.81
C TYR A 563 -38.97 -21.65 -10.97
N LEU A 564 -39.21 -21.07 -9.79
CA LEU A 564 -40.42 -21.34 -8.99
C LEU A 564 -41.69 -20.97 -9.75
N ILE A 565 -41.73 -19.77 -10.36
CA ILE A 565 -42.86 -19.33 -11.19
C ILE A 565 -43.05 -20.28 -12.38
N GLY A 566 -41.95 -20.73 -13.00
CA GLY A 566 -41.98 -21.67 -14.12
C GLY A 566 -42.57 -23.02 -13.75
N GLU A 567 -42.29 -23.52 -12.55
CA GLU A 567 -42.90 -24.75 -12.00
C GLU A 567 -44.41 -24.62 -11.86
N VAL A 568 -44.88 -23.60 -11.15
CA VAL A 568 -46.32 -23.34 -11.00
C VAL A 568 -46.98 -23.16 -12.37
N THR A 569 -46.38 -22.33 -13.24
CA THR A 569 -46.93 -22.00 -14.56
C THR A 569 -47.04 -23.22 -15.45
N ALA A 570 -46.09 -24.15 -15.38
CA ALA A 570 -46.14 -25.40 -16.16
C ALA A 570 -47.36 -26.26 -15.76
N ASP A 571 -47.68 -26.29 -14.47
CA ASP A 571 -48.78 -27.11 -13.94
C ASP A 571 -50.15 -26.48 -14.20
N ILE A 572 -50.26 -25.15 -14.14
CA ILE A 572 -51.50 -24.44 -14.47
C ILE A 572 -51.69 -24.20 -15.97
N ALA A 573 -50.67 -24.41 -16.82
CA ALA A 573 -50.72 -24.16 -18.26
C ALA A 573 -51.89 -24.84 -19.00
N PRO A 574 -52.24 -26.10 -18.73
CA PRO A 574 -53.39 -26.75 -19.36
C PRO A 574 -54.71 -26.04 -19.05
N HIS A 575 -54.86 -25.49 -17.84
CA HIS A 575 -56.06 -24.77 -17.41
C HIS A 575 -56.08 -23.34 -17.93
N LEU A 576 -54.93 -22.66 -17.98
CA LEU A 576 -54.77 -21.35 -18.62
C LEU A 576 -55.12 -21.38 -20.11
N ALA A 577 -54.86 -22.50 -20.79
CA ALA A 577 -55.21 -22.68 -22.20
C ALA A 577 -56.74 -22.79 -22.44
N ILE A 578 -57.51 -23.15 -21.40
CA ILE A 578 -58.97 -23.28 -21.47
C ILE A 578 -59.66 -21.91 -21.29
N ILE A 579 -59.02 -20.94 -20.63
CA ILE A 579 -59.57 -19.59 -20.40
C ILE A 579 -60.01 -18.96 -21.73
N LEU A 580 -61.22 -18.39 -21.74
CA LEU A 580 -61.84 -17.76 -22.91
C LEU A 580 -61.92 -18.71 -24.11
N THR A 581 -62.30 -19.96 -23.87
CA THR A 581 -62.74 -20.93 -24.89
C THR A 581 -64.20 -21.30 -24.63
N SER A 582 -64.83 -22.04 -25.57
CA SER A 582 -66.20 -22.54 -25.36
C SER A 582 -66.34 -23.39 -24.08
N LYS A 583 -65.29 -24.14 -23.70
CA LYS A 583 -65.32 -24.97 -22.48
C LYS A 583 -65.28 -24.14 -21.19
N TRP A 584 -64.70 -22.95 -21.24
CA TRP A 584 -64.64 -22.02 -20.11
C TRP A 584 -66.00 -21.35 -19.88
N LEU A 585 -66.73 -21.00 -20.94
CA LEU A 585 -68.09 -20.44 -20.82
C LEU A 585 -69.08 -21.38 -20.13
N ASP A 586 -68.86 -22.69 -20.26
CA ASP A 586 -69.74 -23.72 -19.69
C ASP A 586 -69.34 -24.13 -18.26
N SER A 587 -68.21 -23.66 -17.72
CA SER A 587 -67.71 -24.09 -16.39
C SER A 587 -66.67 -23.15 -15.76
N ASP A 588 -66.82 -22.90 -14.45
CA ASP A 588 -65.83 -22.22 -13.58
C ASP A 588 -64.61 -23.09 -13.20
N GLY A 589 -64.64 -24.38 -13.53
CA GLY A 589 -63.64 -25.36 -13.08
C GLY A 589 -62.17 -25.05 -13.43
N PRO A 590 -61.82 -24.45 -14.59
CA PRO A 590 -60.44 -24.12 -14.93
C PRO A 590 -59.80 -23.13 -13.96
N LEU A 591 -60.50 -22.06 -13.55
CA LEU A 591 -59.94 -21.08 -12.62
C LEU A 591 -59.85 -21.64 -11.21
N GLU A 592 -60.85 -22.37 -10.75
CA GLU A 592 -60.83 -22.98 -9.41
C GLU A 592 -59.62 -23.90 -9.25
N THR A 593 -59.31 -24.70 -10.29
CA THR A 593 -58.11 -25.55 -10.30
C THR A 593 -56.81 -24.72 -10.26
N ILE A 594 -56.75 -23.60 -10.98
CA ILE A 594 -55.60 -22.67 -10.93
C ILE A 594 -55.41 -22.12 -9.51
N CYS A 595 -56.49 -21.65 -8.88
CA CYS A 595 -56.47 -21.13 -7.52
C CYS A 595 -55.99 -22.18 -6.52
N CYS A 596 -56.59 -23.39 -6.53
CA CYS A 596 -56.17 -24.49 -5.65
C CYS A 596 -54.69 -24.85 -5.84
N THR A 597 -54.22 -24.94 -7.08
CA THR A 597 -52.81 -25.25 -7.38
C THR A 597 -51.87 -24.19 -6.79
N ILE A 598 -52.21 -22.90 -6.94
CA ILE A 598 -51.40 -21.80 -6.38
C ILE A 598 -51.42 -21.82 -4.85
N GLU A 599 -52.55 -22.16 -4.24
CA GLU A 599 -52.67 -22.32 -2.78
C GLU A 599 -51.82 -23.47 -2.25
N ASP A 600 -51.78 -24.59 -2.96
CA ASP A 600 -50.96 -25.75 -2.58
C ASP A 600 -49.47 -25.39 -2.63
N TYR A 601 -49.01 -24.78 -3.72
CA TYR A 601 -47.63 -24.29 -3.83
C TYR A 601 -47.31 -23.18 -2.82
N HIS A 602 -48.30 -22.40 -2.39
CA HIS A 602 -48.09 -21.34 -1.40
C HIS A 602 -47.64 -21.89 -0.04
N GLN A 603 -47.97 -23.12 0.31
CA GLN A 603 -47.49 -23.75 1.54
C GLN A 603 -45.97 -23.69 1.63
N ASP A 604 -45.28 -24.06 0.54
CA ASP A 604 -43.81 -23.97 0.44
C ASP A 604 -43.34 -22.53 0.18
N HIS A 605 -44.02 -21.76 -0.68
CA HIS A 605 -43.61 -20.37 -0.96
C HIS A 605 -43.74 -19.44 0.24
N SER A 606 -44.57 -19.76 1.24
CA SER A 606 -44.71 -19.00 2.48
C SER A 606 -43.40 -18.90 3.28
N HIS A 607 -42.45 -19.80 3.00
CA HIS A 607 -41.09 -19.83 3.54
C HIS A 607 -40.09 -18.93 2.77
N LEU A 608 -40.51 -18.22 1.72
CA LEU A 608 -39.72 -17.16 1.10
C LEU A 608 -39.61 -15.93 2.03
N LYS A 609 -38.53 -15.17 1.88
CA LYS A 609 -38.45 -13.83 2.47
C LYS A 609 -39.57 -12.93 1.91
N PRO A 610 -40.15 -12.01 2.71
CA PRO A 610 -41.35 -11.25 2.32
C PRO A 610 -41.23 -10.48 0.99
N THR A 611 -40.05 -9.93 0.70
CA THR A 611 -39.77 -9.23 -0.56
C THR A 611 -39.87 -10.14 -1.77
N LEU A 612 -39.33 -11.37 -1.67
CA LEU A 612 -39.37 -12.38 -2.74
C LEU A 612 -40.77 -12.97 -2.90
N LEU A 613 -41.46 -13.25 -1.79
CA LEU A 613 -42.83 -13.77 -1.83
C LEU A 613 -43.78 -12.80 -2.54
N ASN A 614 -43.69 -11.51 -2.22
CA ASN A 614 -44.52 -10.49 -2.85
C ASN A 614 -44.26 -10.36 -4.36
N ASP A 615 -43.00 -10.45 -4.79
CA ASP A 615 -42.64 -10.42 -6.21
C ASP A 615 -43.10 -11.69 -6.94
N LEU A 616 -42.95 -12.87 -6.31
CA LEU A 616 -43.46 -14.14 -6.84
C LEU A 616 -44.97 -14.10 -7.07
N LEU A 617 -45.73 -13.70 -6.05
CA LEU A 617 -47.20 -13.62 -6.13
C LEU A 617 -47.65 -12.61 -7.18
N LEU A 618 -46.96 -11.48 -7.30
CA LEU A 618 -47.27 -10.47 -8.31
C LEU A 618 -47.01 -10.95 -9.73
N GLN A 619 -45.92 -11.69 -9.95
CA GLN A 619 -45.61 -12.24 -11.26
C GLN A 619 -46.58 -13.38 -11.64
N LEU A 620 -47.03 -14.19 -10.67
CA LEU A 620 -48.09 -15.18 -10.91
C LEU A 620 -49.43 -14.52 -11.25
N GLU A 621 -49.85 -13.51 -10.48
CA GLU A 621 -51.06 -12.72 -10.76
C GLU A 621 -50.99 -12.09 -12.17
N MET A 622 -49.85 -11.48 -12.51
CA MET A 622 -49.59 -10.90 -13.83
C MET A 622 -49.70 -11.95 -14.93
N ARG A 623 -49.13 -13.14 -14.72
CA ARG A 623 -49.17 -14.22 -15.72
C ARG A 623 -50.59 -14.68 -16.00
N ILE A 624 -51.44 -14.79 -14.98
CA ILE A 624 -52.84 -15.17 -15.14
C ILE A 624 -53.60 -14.10 -15.92
N VAL A 625 -53.50 -12.83 -15.51
CA VAL A 625 -54.16 -11.70 -16.19
C VAL A 625 -53.71 -11.60 -17.65
N GLN A 626 -52.42 -11.81 -17.92
CA GLN A 626 -51.87 -11.85 -19.28
C GLN A 626 -52.50 -12.95 -20.15
N GLU A 627 -52.84 -14.11 -19.60
CA GLU A 627 -53.49 -15.17 -20.37
C GLU A 627 -54.92 -14.82 -20.80
N TYR A 628 -55.68 -14.07 -19.99
CA TYR A 628 -56.98 -13.52 -20.43
C TYR A 628 -56.80 -12.58 -21.63
N LEU A 629 -55.84 -11.65 -21.53
CA LEU A 629 -55.57 -10.70 -22.61
C LEU A 629 -55.05 -11.41 -23.88
N LYS A 630 -54.17 -12.40 -23.75
CA LYS A 630 -53.72 -13.24 -24.86
C LYS A 630 -54.84 -14.02 -25.50
N ALA A 631 -55.81 -14.50 -24.72
CA ALA A 631 -56.93 -15.23 -25.27
C ALA A 631 -57.84 -14.35 -26.14
N PHE A 632 -58.00 -13.07 -25.80
CA PHE A 632 -58.66 -12.08 -26.67
C PHE A 632 -57.83 -11.75 -27.92
N ASP A 633 -56.53 -11.50 -27.75
CA ASP A 633 -55.62 -11.18 -28.86
C ASP A 633 -55.55 -12.33 -29.90
N SER A 634 -55.45 -13.58 -29.40
CA SER A 634 -55.45 -14.80 -30.21
C SER A 634 -56.83 -15.30 -30.63
N ARG A 635 -57.91 -14.62 -30.21
CA ARG A 635 -59.31 -14.91 -30.59
C ARG A 635 -59.75 -16.34 -30.24
N ARG A 636 -59.43 -16.80 -29.03
CA ARG A 636 -59.87 -18.12 -28.54
C ARG A 636 -61.39 -18.25 -28.41
N VAL A 637 -62.10 -17.12 -28.29
CA VAL A 637 -63.57 -17.02 -28.28
C VAL A 637 -64.05 -15.92 -29.23
N ALA A 638 -65.21 -16.15 -29.84
CA ALA A 638 -65.97 -15.14 -30.57
C ALA A 638 -67.44 -15.30 -30.17
N PHE A 639 -67.99 -14.27 -29.52
CA PHE A 639 -69.36 -14.33 -29.01
C PHE A 639 -70.36 -14.25 -30.17
N ARG A 640 -71.42 -15.08 -30.12
CA ARG A 640 -72.46 -15.14 -31.16
C ARG A 640 -73.68 -14.30 -30.83
N SER A 641 -73.85 -13.94 -29.57
CA SER A 641 -74.98 -13.15 -29.08
C SER A 641 -74.61 -12.29 -27.89
N TYR A 642 -75.37 -11.23 -27.65
CA TYR A 642 -75.25 -10.40 -26.46
C TYR A 642 -75.34 -11.21 -25.16
N ASN A 643 -76.21 -12.22 -25.12
CA ASN A 643 -76.38 -13.06 -23.92
C ASN A 643 -75.11 -13.86 -23.62
N GLU A 644 -74.48 -14.44 -24.64
CA GLU A 644 -73.21 -15.16 -24.51
C GLU A 644 -72.07 -14.24 -24.08
N ARG A 645 -71.98 -13.04 -24.67
CA ARG A 645 -71.03 -12.00 -24.25
C ARG A 645 -71.25 -11.58 -22.80
N LYS A 646 -72.51 -11.36 -22.41
CA LYS A 646 -72.87 -10.95 -21.04
C LYS A 646 -72.49 -12.03 -20.03
N THR A 647 -72.80 -13.30 -20.30
CA THR A 647 -72.38 -14.42 -19.46
C THR A 647 -70.85 -14.49 -19.32
N ALA A 648 -70.11 -14.31 -20.41
CA ALA A 648 -68.65 -14.25 -20.38
C ALA A 648 -68.12 -13.09 -19.53
N THR A 649 -68.73 -11.91 -19.66
CA THR A 649 -68.38 -10.72 -18.88
C THR A 649 -68.65 -10.91 -17.39
N ASP A 650 -69.83 -11.42 -17.02
CA ASP A 650 -70.19 -11.74 -15.63
C ASP A 650 -69.20 -12.77 -15.04
N GLN A 651 -68.79 -13.76 -15.84
CA GLN A 651 -67.78 -14.75 -15.46
C GLN A 651 -66.39 -14.11 -15.27
N ILE A 652 -65.89 -13.28 -16.20
CA ILE A 652 -64.61 -12.56 -16.05
C ILE A 652 -64.61 -11.72 -14.77
N HIS A 653 -65.72 -11.06 -14.46
CA HIS A 653 -65.84 -10.26 -13.24
C HIS A 653 -65.78 -11.12 -11.99
N SER A 654 -66.54 -12.21 -11.93
CA SER A 654 -66.50 -13.16 -10.80
C SER A 654 -65.11 -13.78 -10.62
N GLU A 655 -64.47 -14.15 -11.72
CA GLU A 655 -63.12 -14.71 -11.76
C GLU A 655 -62.06 -13.69 -11.29
N SER A 656 -62.21 -12.43 -11.69
CA SER A 656 -61.39 -11.31 -11.22
C SER A 656 -61.50 -11.10 -9.70
N GLU A 657 -62.71 -11.18 -9.13
CA GLU A 657 -62.92 -11.11 -7.68
C GLU A 657 -62.29 -12.29 -6.94
N LYS A 658 -62.45 -13.52 -7.47
CA LYS A 658 -61.83 -14.74 -6.91
C LYS A 658 -60.31 -14.59 -6.88
N LEU A 659 -59.69 -14.19 -7.99
CA LEU A 659 -58.24 -13.95 -8.07
C LEU A 659 -57.78 -12.86 -7.10
N ARG A 660 -58.50 -11.74 -7.01
CA ARG A 660 -58.20 -10.66 -6.08
C ARG A 660 -58.24 -11.15 -4.64
N SER A 661 -59.29 -11.89 -4.27
CA SER A 661 -59.44 -12.44 -2.91
C SER A 661 -58.32 -13.41 -2.56
N LEU A 662 -57.91 -14.27 -3.51
CA LEU A 662 -56.81 -15.21 -3.35
C LEU A 662 -55.49 -14.47 -3.10
N PHE A 663 -55.05 -13.63 -4.04
CA PHE A 663 -53.75 -12.96 -3.92
C PHE A 663 -53.69 -11.97 -2.76
N CYS A 664 -54.81 -11.32 -2.40
CA CYS A 664 -54.89 -10.54 -1.16
C CYS A 664 -54.66 -11.42 0.06
N ARG A 665 -55.30 -12.60 0.14
CA ARG A 665 -55.12 -13.52 1.26
C ARG A 665 -53.68 -14.03 1.35
N LEU A 666 -53.10 -14.50 0.25
CA LEU A 666 -51.74 -15.06 0.22
C LEU A 666 -50.64 -14.02 0.55
N ARG A 667 -50.90 -12.72 0.35
CA ARG A 667 -49.97 -11.63 0.71
C ARG A 667 -50.13 -11.15 2.15
N ASN A 668 -51.35 -11.20 2.70
CA ASN A 668 -51.72 -10.59 3.98
C ASN A 668 -51.36 -11.43 5.22
N GLU A 669 -50.67 -12.56 5.07
CA GLU A 669 -50.31 -13.40 6.22
C GLU A 669 -49.10 -12.87 7.03
N LYS A 670 -48.31 -11.88 6.56
CA LYS A 670 -47.06 -11.51 7.24
C LYS A 670 -46.70 -10.03 7.53
N GLU A 671 -47.17 -8.96 6.84
CA GLU A 671 -47.11 -7.55 7.35
C GLU A 671 -47.62 -6.46 6.37
N ASN A 672 -48.19 -5.38 6.95
CA ASN A 672 -48.53 -4.04 6.45
C ASN A 672 -49.25 -3.86 5.08
N ALA A 673 -50.55 -3.58 5.19
CA ALA A 673 -51.49 -3.19 4.14
C ALA A 673 -51.29 -1.75 3.62
N THR A 674 -50.14 -1.46 2.99
CA THR A 674 -50.03 -0.25 2.14
C THR A 674 -50.49 -0.58 0.73
N GLU A 675 -51.60 0.07 0.32
CA GLU A 675 -52.25 0.08 -1.01
C GLU A 675 -51.53 -0.72 -2.11
N PHE A 676 -51.78 -2.02 -2.15
CA PHE A 676 -51.34 -2.87 -3.25
C PHE A 676 -52.28 -2.70 -4.44
N GLU A 677 -51.73 -2.30 -5.58
CA GLU A 677 -52.46 -2.20 -6.84
C GLU A 677 -52.63 -3.60 -7.44
N SER A 678 -53.80 -4.22 -7.24
CA SER A 678 -54.09 -5.55 -7.81
C SER A 678 -54.20 -5.47 -9.34
N LEU A 679 -53.60 -6.43 -10.02
CA LEU A 679 -53.56 -6.47 -11.49
C LEU A 679 -54.92 -6.93 -12.07
N THR A 680 -55.80 -7.50 -11.25
CA THR A 680 -57.16 -7.90 -11.65
C THR A 680 -58.05 -6.71 -12.02
N VAL A 681 -57.66 -5.48 -11.66
CA VAL A 681 -58.35 -4.24 -12.10
C VAL A 681 -58.42 -4.11 -13.63
N VAL A 682 -57.46 -4.73 -14.34
CA VAL A 682 -57.47 -4.84 -15.81
C VAL A 682 -58.64 -5.69 -16.28
N LEU A 683 -58.92 -6.80 -15.60
CA LEU A 683 -60.04 -7.70 -15.91
C LEU A 683 -61.39 -7.05 -15.58
N ASP A 684 -61.49 -6.32 -14.46
CA ASP A 684 -62.72 -5.58 -14.12
C ASP A 684 -63.04 -4.53 -15.19
N SER A 685 -62.04 -3.72 -15.57
CA SER A 685 -62.25 -2.67 -16.56
C SER A 685 -62.53 -3.25 -17.95
N LEU A 686 -61.98 -4.42 -18.27
CA LEU A 686 -62.29 -5.16 -19.49
C LEU A 686 -63.73 -5.67 -19.46
N SER A 687 -64.16 -6.22 -18.33
CA SER A 687 -65.53 -6.68 -18.10
C SER A 687 -66.53 -5.52 -18.27
N ASP A 688 -66.27 -4.39 -17.61
CA ASP A 688 -67.10 -3.18 -17.72
C ASP A 688 -67.27 -2.76 -19.18
N MET A 689 -66.18 -2.70 -19.94
CA MET A 689 -66.18 -2.35 -21.37
C MET A 689 -66.99 -3.35 -22.21
N MET A 690 -66.91 -4.64 -21.91
CA MET A 690 -67.60 -5.71 -22.66
C MET A 690 -69.09 -5.85 -22.29
N SER A 691 -69.49 -5.39 -21.11
CA SER A 691 -70.88 -5.46 -20.61
C SER A 691 -71.86 -4.56 -21.37
N SER A 692 -71.36 -3.47 -21.98
CA SER A 692 -72.18 -2.43 -22.59
C SER A 692 -73.03 -2.98 -23.76
N GLN A 693 -74.34 -2.79 -23.65
CA GLN A 693 -75.32 -3.18 -24.67
C GLN A 693 -75.43 -2.16 -25.80
N ASP A 694 -75.18 -0.87 -25.50
CA ASP A 694 -75.33 0.22 -26.46
C ASP A 694 -74.05 0.40 -27.28
N ARG A 695 -74.13 0.08 -28.57
CA ARG A 695 -73.03 0.24 -29.53
C ARG A 695 -72.59 1.69 -29.68
N SER A 696 -73.48 2.67 -29.48
CA SER A 696 -73.13 4.09 -29.59
C SER A 696 -72.19 4.57 -28.49
N LEU A 697 -72.17 3.86 -27.35
CA LEU A 697 -71.28 4.15 -26.20
C LEU A 697 -69.96 3.37 -26.24
N LEU A 698 -69.79 2.43 -27.17
CA LEU A 698 -68.59 1.58 -27.25
C LEU A 698 -67.30 2.40 -27.37
N ALA A 699 -67.29 3.45 -28.18
CA ALA A 699 -66.12 4.32 -28.33
C ALA A 699 -65.75 5.03 -27.02
N LEU A 700 -66.74 5.37 -26.18
CA LEU A 700 -66.53 6.01 -24.89
C LEU A 700 -65.98 5.01 -23.86
N GLU A 701 -66.53 3.80 -23.80
CA GLU A 701 -66.04 2.73 -22.90
C GLU A 701 -64.62 2.29 -23.24
N VAL A 702 -64.33 2.11 -24.54
CA VAL A 702 -62.97 1.80 -25.02
C VAL A 702 -62.01 2.96 -24.69
N SER A 703 -62.44 4.21 -24.81
CA SER A 703 -61.64 5.38 -24.43
C SER A 703 -61.39 5.44 -22.91
N SER A 704 -62.37 5.07 -22.09
CA SER A 704 -62.24 4.95 -20.63
C SER A 704 -61.22 3.87 -20.24
N PHE A 705 -61.28 2.71 -20.89
CA PHE A 705 -60.32 1.61 -20.69
C PHE A 705 -58.89 2.02 -21.10
N VAL A 706 -58.71 2.60 -22.29
CA VAL A 706 -57.41 3.07 -22.78
C VAL A 706 -56.82 4.14 -21.87
N LYS A 707 -57.63 5.05 -21.34
CA LYS A 707 -57.18 6.08 -20.40
C LYS A 707 -56.57 5.49 -19.12
N LYS A 708 -57.06 4.33 -18.65
CA LYS A 708 -56.49 3.61 -17.51
C LYS A 708 -55.25 2.78 -17.91
N PHE A 709 -55.22 2.26 -19.14
CA PHE A 709 -54.21 1.30 -19.60
C PHE A 709 -53.61 1.67 -20.97
N LEU A 710 -52.92 2.81 -21.06
CA LEU A 710 -52.34 3.31 -22.32
C LEU A 710 -51.22 2.41 -22.91
N ASN A 711 -50.79 1.39 -22.19
CA ASN A 711 -49.73 0.48 -22.63
C ASN A 711 -50.24 -0.62 -23.57
N ILE A 712 -51.55 -0.75 -23.74
CA ILE A 712 -52.15 -1.72 -24.66
C ILE A 712 -51.79 -1.41 -26.12
N ARG A 713 -51.41 -2.42 -26.89
CA ARG A 713 -51.12 -2.29 -28.33
C ARG A 713 -52.41 -2.31 -29.15
N VAL A 714 -52.36 -1.69 -30.33
CA VAL A 714 -53.50 -1.64 -31.27
C VAL A 714 -54.06 -3.02 -31.57
N ASP A 715 -53.20 -4.02 -31.81
CA ASP A 715 -53.65 -5.38 -32.12
C ASP A 715 -54.36 -6.04 -30.91
N GLN A 716 -53.82 -5.88 -29.70
CA GLN A 716 -54.44 -6.39 -28.47
C GLN A 716 -55.81 -5.74 -28.22
N LEU A 717 -55.90 -4.42 -28.35
CA LEU A 717 -57.16 -3.69 -28.18
C LEU A 717 -58.18 -4.06 -29.25
N ALA A 718 -57.75 -4.18 -30.51
CA ALA A 718 -58.60 -4.62 -31.60
C ALA A 718 -59.10 -6.06 -31.39
N GLY A 719 -58.26 -6.95 -30.84
CA GLY A 719 -58.64 -8.32 -30.48
C GLY A 719 -59.77 -8.35 -29.46
N ILE A 720 -59.71 -7.52 -28.41
CA ILE A 720 -60.77 -7.41 -27.39
C ILE A 720 -62.05 -6.86 -28.00
N ILE A 721 -61.98 -5.75 -28.76
CA ILE A 721 -63.16 -5.13 -29.38
C ILE A 721 -63.85 -6.09 -30.37
N GLN A 722 -63.05 -6.81 -31.17
CA GLN A 722 -63.55 -7.76 -32.17
C GLN A 722 -64.17 -9.02 -31.54
N ALA A 723 -63.95 -9.28 -30.25
CA ALA A 723 -64.61 -10.41 -29.58
C ALA A 723 -66.13 -10.21 -29.48
N ARG A 724 -66.60 -8.97 -29.54
CA ARG A 724 -68.03 -8.62 -29.57
C ARG A 724 -68.72 -9.10 -30.84
N GLU A 725 -69.95 -9.58 -30.70
CA GLU A 725 -70.78 -10.08 -31.82
C GLU A 725 -71.22 -8.97 -32.80
N ASP A 726 -71.22 -7.70 -32.37
CA ASP A 726 -71.75 -6.56 -33.10
C ASP A 726 -70.68 -5.69 -33.79
N VAL A 727 -69.41 -6.09 -33.76
CA VAL A 727 -68.28 -5.32 -34.32
C VAL A 727 -67.46 -6.13 -35.33
N GLY A 728 -67.30 -5.60 -36.54
CA GLY A 728 -66.50 -6.24 -37.58
C GLY A 728 -64.99 -6.08 -37.39
N ARG A 729 -64.18 -6.92 -38.07
CA ARG A 729 -62.71 -6.89 -37.97
C ARG A 729 -62.09 -5.53 -38.36
N SER A 730 -62.52 -4.95 -39.49
CA SER A 730 -62.01 -3.66 -39.97
C SER A 730 -62.41 -2.52 -39.03
N GLU A 731 -63.64 -2.59 -38.52
CA GLU A 731 -64.20 -1.62 -37.59
C GLU A 731 -63.49 -1.65 -36.23
N ALA A 732 -63.24 -2.83 -35.67
CA ALA A 732 -62.51 -2.98 -34.41
C ALA A 732 -61.09 -2.41 -34.49
N ARG A 733 -60.37 -2.67 -35.60
CA ARG A 733 -59.01 -2.16 -35.81
C ARG A 733 -58.99 -0.63 -35.99
N GLN A 734 -59.97 -0.09 -36.73
CA GLN A 734 -60.09 1.35 -36.93
C GLN A 734 -60.42 2.05 -35.61
N LEU A 735 -61.40 1.54 -34.86
CA LEU A 735 -61.78 2.08 -33.54
C LEU A 735 -60.61 2.05 -32.55
N ALA A 736 -59.87 0.94 -32.49
CA ALA A 736 -58.68 0.82 -31.64
C ALA A 736 -57.60 1.85 -32.02
N GLN A 737 -57.34 2.02 -33.32
CA GLN A 737 -56.35 2.98 -33.82
C GLN A 737 -56.78 4.42 -33.51
N ASP A 738 -58.03 4.79 -33.79
CA ASP A 738 -58.54 6.14 -33.61
C ASP A 738 -58.50 6.55 -32.14
N ILE A 739 -58.87 5.65 -31.22
CA ILE A 739 -58.86 5.93 -29.77
C ILE A 739 -57.44 5.98 -29.22
N LEU A 740 -56.56 5.05 -29.59
CA LEU A 740 -55.16 5.10 -29.16
C LEU A 740 -54.46 6.36 -29.71
N ASP A 741 -54.81 6.79 -30.91
CA ASP A 741 -54.29 8.02 -31.53
C ASP A 741 -54.74 9.28 -30.79
N GLN A 742 -56.00 9.33 -30.35
CA GLN A 742 -56.53 10.40 -29.49
C GLN A 742 -55.76 10.49 -28.16
N HIS A 743 -55.29 9.34 -27.65
CA HIS A 743 -54.59 9.27 -26.38
C HIS A 743 -53.05 9.31 -26.46
N LYS A 744 -52.47 9.44 -27.66
CA LYS A 744 -51.00 9.39 -27.90
C LYS A 744 -50.18 10.37 -27.06
N LEU A 745 -50.75 11.52 -26.68
CA LEU A 745 -50.07 12.59 -25.94
C LEU A 745 -50.21 12.45 -24.41
N HIS A 746 -51.03 11.51 -23.93
CA HIS A 746 -51.18 11.27 -22.49
C HIS A 746 -49.98 10.49 -21.94
N PRO A 747 -49.55 10.76 -20.69
CA PRO A 747 -48.47 10.03 -20.07
C PRO A 747 -48.86 8.57 -19.89
N LYS A 748 -47.98 7.66 -20.32
CA LYS A 748 -48.18 6.22 -20.12
C LYS A 748 -48.04 5.87 -18.64
N PRO A 749 -48.92 5.01 -18.09
CA PRO A 749 -48.78 4.53 -16.72
C PRO A 749 -47.44 3.78 -16.56
N THR A 750 -46.77 4.04 -15.44
CA THR A 750 -45.50 3.41 -15.04
C THR A 750 -45.74 2.41 -13.91
N GLY A 751 -44.96 1.33 -13.85
CA GLY A 751 -45.07 0.31 -12.80
C GLY A 751 -45.52 -1.06 -13.32
N ARG A 752 -45.92 -1.96 -12.43
CA ARG A 752 -46.18 -3.37 -12.78
C ARG A 752 -47.47 -3.57 -13.61
N ILE A 753 -48.48 -2.71 -13.47
CA ILE A 753 -49.64 -2.69 -14.38
C ILE A 753 -49.23 -2.42 -15.83
N ALA A 754 -48.21 -1.59 -16.04
CA ALA A 754 -47.68 -1.25 -17.34
C ALA A 754 -47.10 -2.50 -18.07
N GLU A 755 -46.56 -3.45 -17.30
CA GLU A 755 -45.95 -4.68 -17.78
C GLU A 755 -46.98 -5.76 -18.16
N VAL A 756 -48.22 -5.66 -17.69
CA VAL A 756 -49.30 -6.60 -18.01
C VAL A 756 -49.53 -6.71 -19.52
N PHE A 757 -49.29 -5.65 -20.30
CA PHE A 757 -49.51 -5.65 -21.76
C PHE A 757 -48.27 -6.09 -22.57
N ASN A 758 -47.14 -6.36 -21.92
CA ASN A 758 -45.89 -6.79 -22.56
C ASN A 758 -45.83 -8.31 -22.69
N PHE A 759 -46.51 -8.86 -23.71
CA PHE A 759 -46.51 -10.30 -24.00
C PHE A 759 -46.51 -10.64 -25.49
#